data_AF-A0A927I048-F1
#
_entry.id   AF-A0A927I048-F1
#
_cell.length_a   1.000
_cell.length_b   1.000
_cell.length_c   1.000
_cell.angle_alpha   90.00
_cell.angle_beta   90.00
_cell.angle_gamma   90.00
#
_symmetry.space_group_name_H-M   'P 1'
#
loop_
_entity.id
_entity.type
_entity.pdbx_description
1 polymer ?
#
loop_
_entity_poly.entity_id
_entity_poly.type
_entity_poly.pdbx_seq_one_letter_code
_entity_poly.pdbx_strand_id
1 'polypeptide(L)'
;MVAHPTGMIGLPLRLLAREVYQRVVDKVGPEAVALVTGEEKIKPERPRFWVCTVEAMPRDLAVDFVAIDEIQLAADLDRGHVFTDRLLNRRGRAETMLIGAGTMRPLIEQLMPGVNVVTRPRLSQLTFAGDRKITRLPPRSAIVAFSVEEVYAIAELIRRQKGGAAVVLGALSPRTRNAQVEIYQSGDVDYLVATDAIGMGLNLDVNHIAFAADKKFDGHHFRKLNPAEFGQIAGRAGRHLRDGTFGTSGRCPPFDAELVDAIENHRFEPIRQMQWRNSDLDLRSVGGLLDTLNIQPSEQGLTRALIAEDMTTLEILARDPDIAPLAHGRAAVERLWEVCGLPDYRKISPMQHADLATTLYLRLMRHGRLDADWYAAQLGSLDRTDGEIDTLSARIAQVRTWTYVANRPDWLPDPEHWQGMARLVEDKLSDALHERLAHRFVDRRTSVLMRRLRENAMLEAEVTATGDVLVEGQHVGMLQGFRFTADPKAGGSEVKALNLAAMKALGSEIEARAARVVLAGDDAFLLSHDGLVRWTGEPVARLVAGEKVLEPRLRLLVEEHLNGAAREQVEARLTLWLKNHVTRLLGAIQILEAAENVAGIARGIAYQTAEALGVLERSKVGEEMKALDQEGRAALRQLGIRFGAFHIYMPALLKPAPRALAAQLWALKHGGPETAGLDDIAHLAASGRTSFPVDKAVPKGLYRAAGYRVCGERAVRVDILERLADLIRPAIAYRPGATQGTPPAGSADQDGFVVTGAMTSLVGCAGEDFASILRSLGYVSVKRPGPAITVPLAPPPAATEPAKPVEAKASDETADDAAGETPVGAAADEAVPADGAVSADASEEAAAVVEPAEALNEGALAEGETPVTEAPAVETADTPILTETELDAVREPVPADALSALPAAPSAEVADAAAEAEIAAEAAPAEPELIEIWRPHRHQGGRRPEHAQRGRQDGPRREGERRGGDRPQREGRPGGPRRDGRPENRPAAAAAGEGAAQRQERPNQDQRPRRDERPRSDERPRREDQPRQGRPEGGRGPRPDFKRDGRPGGPRREERGGERFQQPQRPRPANREPDPDSPFAKLAALKAQLEGSKT
;
A
#
# COMPACT_ATOMS: atom_id res chain seq x y z
N MET A 1 -53.45 18.39 10.04
CA MET A 1 -53.86 17.98 8.67
C MET A 1 -54.72 16.71 8.65
N VAL A 2 -54.18 15.48 8.54
CA VAL A 2 -54.97 14.27 8.18
C VAL A 2 -56.10 13.85 9.16
N ALA A 3 -56.18 14.45 10.34
CA ALA A 3 -57.32 14.29 11.26
C ALA A 3 -58.56 15.12 10.86
N HIS A 4 -58.44 16.03 9.89
CA HIS A 4 -59.51 16.90 9.37
C HIS A 4 -60.08 16.37 8.05
N PRO A 5 -61.32 16.74 7.66
CA PRO A 5 -61.95 16.27 6.42
C PRO A 5 -61.16 16.67 5.16
N THR A 6 -60.71 17.92 5.11
CA THR A 6 -59.80 18.45 4.08
C THR A 6 -58.62 19.19 4.72
N GLY A 7 -57.52 19.36 3.98
CA GLY A 7 -56.40 20.17 4.50
C GLY A 7 -55.33 20.51 3.49
N MET A 8 -54.49 21.48 3.85
CA MET A 8 -53.41 22.01 3.03
C MET A 8 -52.18 22.29 3.90
N ILE A 9 -50.98 22.08 3.35
CA ILE A 9 -49.72 22.42 4.00
C ILE A 9 -48.73 23.04 3.01
N GLY A 10 -48.24 24.23 3.32
CA GLY A 10 -47.19 24.94 2.60
C GLY A 10 -45.83 24.69 3.23
N LEU A 11 -44.89 24.20 2.42
CA LEU A 11 -43.54 23.81 2.83
C LEU A 11 -42.49 24.65 2.09
N PRO A 12 -41.34 24.97 2.69
CA PRO A 12 -40.41 25.94 2.11
C PRO A 12 -39.58 25.39 0.96
N LEU A 13 -39.58 24.08 0.73
CA LEU A 13 -38.72 23.40 -0.25
C LEU A 13 -39.47 22.26 -0.95
N ARG A 14 -39.25 22.09 -2.26
CA ARG A 14 -39.81 20.97 -3.07
C ARG A 14 -39.49 19.59 -2.49
N LEU A 15 -38.31 19.43 -1.87
CA LEU A 15 -37.92 18.20 -1.16
C LEU A 15 -38.83 17.90 0.04
N LEU A 16 -39.12 18.89 0.89
CA LEU A 16 -40.06 18.72 2.00
C LEU A 16 -41.49 18.48 1.50
N ALA A 17 -41.91 19.18 0.44
CA ALA A 17 -43.19 18.93 -0.20
C ALA A 17 -43.31 17.47 -0.68
N ARG A 18 -42.26 16.88 -1.25
CA ARG A 18 -42.24 15.47 -1.66
C ARG A 18 -42.20 14.50 -0.47
N GLU A 19 -41.40 14.78 0.56
CA GLU A 19 -41.29 13.97 1.79
C GLU A 19 -42.62 13.93 2.56
N VAL A 20 -43.30 15.08 2.69
CA VAL A 20 -44.62 15.18 3.34
C VAL A 20 -45.71 14.58 2.46
N TYR A 21 -45.67 14.77 1.14
CA TYR A 21 -46.60 14.14 0.21
C TYR A 21 -46.58 12.61 0.37
N GLN A 22 -45.40 11.99 0.33
CA GLN A 22 -45.28 10.54 0.48
C GLN A 22 -45.86 10.08 1.83
N ARG A 23 -45.45 10.70 2.94
CA ARG A 23 -45.97 10.38 4.29
C ARG A 23 -47.47 10.56 4.50
N VAL A 24 -48.15 11.27 3.60
CA VAL A 24 -49.61 11.44 3.60
C VAL A 24 -50.24 10.40 2.67
N VAL A 25 -49.69 10.17 1.48
CA VAL A 25 -50.08 9.08 0.57
C VAL A 25 -50.01 7.72 1.27
N ASP A 26 -48.93 7.45 2.01
CA ASP A 26 -48.73 6.23 2.82
C ASP A 26 -49.83 6.01 3.89
N LYS A 27 -50.67 7.01 4.17
CA LYS A 27 -51.71 6.98 5.21
C LYS A 27 -53.14 7.08 4.68
N VAL A 28 -53.35 7.69 3.50
CA VAL A 28 -54.71 7.92 2.95
C VAL A 28 -54.87 7.54 1.47
N GLY A 29 -53.83 6.99 0.84
CA GLY A 29 -53.80 6.62 -0.58
C GLY A 29 -53.50 7.80 -1.52
N PRO A 30 -53.00 7.54 -2.74
CA PRO A 30 -52.60 8.58 -3.69
C PRO A 30 -53.77 9.44 -4.15
N GLU A 31 -54.93 8.84 -4.44
CA GLU A 31 -56.14 9.53 -4.92
C GLU A 31 -56.65 10.66 -4.00
N ALA A 32 -56.29 10.62 -2.72
CA ALA A 32 -56.70 11.61 -1.73
C ALA A 32 -55.74 12.82 -1.63
N VAL A 33 -54.59 12.82 -2.31
CA VAL A 33 -53.49 13.77 -2.06
C VAL A 33 -53.00 14.41 -3.37
N ALA A 34 -52.92 15.75 -3.38
CA ALA A 34 -52.23 16.50 -4.42
C ALA A 34 -50.83 16.95 -3.96
N LEU A 35 -49.88 16.97 -4.90
CA LEU A 35 -48.59 17.65 -4.78
C LEU A 35 -48.59 18.86 -5.73
N VAL A 36 -48.25 20.05 -5.23
CA VAL A 36 -48.22 21.28 -6.05
C VAL A 36 -46.96 22.10 -5.75
N THR A 37 -45.99 22.11 -6.66
CA THR A 37 -44.83 23.02 -6.64
C THR A 37 -44.82 23.89 -7.90
N GLY A 38 -43.76 24.69 -8.12
CA GLY A 38 -43.64 25.50 -9.34
C GLY A 38 -43.32 24.67 -10.60
N GLU A 39 -42.69 23.51 -10.39
CA GLU A 39 -42.07 22.66 -11.42
C GLU A 39 -42.74 21.27 -11.52
N GLU A 40 -43.51 20.88 -10.51
CA GLU A 40 -44.17 19.58 -10.44
C GLU A 40 -45.58 19.67 -9.85
N LYS A 41 -46.54 19.09 -10.57
CA LYS A 41 -47.92 18.96 -10.14
C LYS A 41 -48.34 17.50 -10.25
N ILE A 42 -48.96 16.98 -9.20
CA ILE A 42 -49.69 15.71 -9.17
C ILE A 42 -51.05 16.03 -8.58
N LYS A 43 -52.10 15.86 -9.38
CA LYS A 43 -53.48 16.20 -9.00
C LYS A 43 -54.41 15.06 -9.45
N PRO A 44 -54.83 14.16 -8.54
CA PRO A 44 -55.90 13.20 -8.86
C PRO A 44 -57.24 13.94 -9.07
N GLU A 45 -58.31 13.23 -9.42
CA GLU A 45 -59.61 13.88 -9.68
C GLU A 45 -60.19 14.62 -8.46
N ARG A 46 -60.03 14.04 -7.25
CA ARG A 46 -60.73 14.50 -6.02
C ARG A 46 -59.82 14.56 -4.77
N PRO A 47 -58.68 15.27 -4.81
CA PRO A 47 -57.76 15.39 -3.68
C PRO A 47 -58.41 16.11 -2.49
N ARG A 48 -58.33 15.48 -1.32
CA ARG A 48 -58.75 16.04 -0.02
C ARG A 48 -57.62 16.80 0.67
N PHE A 49 -56.37 16.40 0.41
CA PHE A 49 -55.18 16.94 1.03
C PHE A 49 -54.23 17.54 -0.01
N TRP A 50 -53.70 18.73 0.28
CA TRP A 50 -52.90 19.53 -0.64
C TRP A 50 -51.53 19.82 -0.04
N VAL A 51 -50.50 19.12 -0.50
CA VAL A 51 -49.12 19.32 -0.09
C VAL A 51 -48.43 20.19 -1.14
N CYS A 52 -47.90 21.34 -0.74
CA CYS A 52 -47.42 22.35 -1.68
C CYS A 52 -46.18 23.08 -1.21
N THR A 53 -45.49 23.77 -2.13
CA THR A 53 -44.58 24.85 -1.71
C THR A 53 -45.38 26.08 -1.32
N VAL A 54 -44.85 26.90 -0.40
CA VAL A 54 -45.53 28.11 0.12
C VAL A 54 -45.92 29.08 -1.01
N GLU A 55 -45.07 29.19 -2.05
CA GLU A 55 -45.31 29.93 -3.28
C GLU A 55 -46.52 29.38 -4.05
N ALA A 56 -46.50 28.07 -4.33
CA ALA A 56 -47.47 27.36 -5.17
C ALA A 56 -48.75 26.94 -4.41
N MET A 57 -48.91 27.35 -3.15
CA MET A 57 -50.12 27.12 -2.35
C MET A 57 -51.36 27.68 -3.06
N PRO A 58 -52.38 26.85 -3.36
CA PRO A 58 -53.59 27.32 -4.03
C PRO A 58 -54.29 28.46 -3.28
N ARG A 59 -54.69 29.51 -4.02
CA ARG A 59 -55.25 30.75 -3.45
C ARG A 59 -56.79 30.75 -3.37
N ASP A 60 -57.42 29.85 -4.10
CA ASP A 60 -58.85 29.69 -4.37
C ASP A 60 -59.52 28.61 -3.49
N LEU A 61 -58.75 27.65 -2.98
CA LEU A 61 -59.27 26.50 -2.22
C LEU A 61 -59.48 26.81 -0.73
N ALA A 62 -60.71 26.63 -0.25
CA ALA A 62 -61.08 26.83 1.15
C ALA A 62 -61.24 25.49 1.90
N VAL A 63 -60.15 25.05 2.55
CA VAL A 63 -60.03 23.78 3.30
C VAL A 63 -60.20 23.95 4.82
N ASP A 64 -60.41 22.86 5.56
CA ASP A 64 -60.63 22.88 7.01
C ASP A 64 -59.35 23.18 7.80
N PHE A 65 -58.24 22.57 7.40
CA PHE A 65 -56.92 22.73 8.01
C PHE A 65 -55.93 23.41 7.07
N VAL A 66 -55.23 24.45 7.51
CA VAL A 66 -54.06 25.03 6.82
C VAL A 66 -52.84 24.95 7.72
N ALA A 67 -51.69 24.55 7.19
CA ALA A 67 -50.39 24.72 7.85
C ALA A 67 -49.38 25.48 6.96
N ILE A 68 -48.51 26.24 7.61
CA ILE A 68 -47.35 26.90 6.99
C ILE A 68 -46.11 26.54 7.83
N ASP A 69 -45.10 25.98 7.17
CA ASP A 69 -43.87 25.49 7.81
C ASP A 69 -42.67 26.44 7.63
N GLU A 70 -41.72 26.36 8.56
CA GLU A 70 -40.52 27.22 8.67
C GLU A 70 -40.84 28.72 8.57
N ILE A 71 -41.86 29.18 9.30
CA ILE A 71 -42.46 30.53 9.22
C ILE A 71 -41.47 31.69 9.42
N GLN A 72 -40.31 31.44 10.04
CA GLN A 72 -39.22 32.43 10.15
C GLN A 72 -38.65 32.89 8.81
N LEU A 73 -38.88 32.14 7.72
CA LEU A 73 -38.57 32.60 6.38
C LEU A 73 -39.36 33.84 5.95
N ALA A 74 -40.41 34.26 6.68
CA ALA A 74 -41.03 35.57 6.48
C ALA A 74 -40.05 36.76 6.65
N ALA A 75 -38.90 36.56 7.32
CA ALA A 75 -37.82 37.55 7.39
C ALA A 75 -36.87 37.55 6.18
N ASP A 76 -36.91 36.52 5.32
CA ASP A 76 -36.02 36.36 4.17
C ASP A 76 -36.21 37.47 3.13
N LEU A 77 -35.10 38.08 2.69
CA LEU A 77 -35.07 39.30 1.88
C LEU A 77 -35.68 39.13 0.47
N ASP A 78 -35.66 37.92 -0.07
CA ASP A 78 -36.08 37.59 -1.44
C ASP A 78 -37.53 37.06 -1.42
N ARG A 79 -37.74 35.89 -0.82
CA ARG A 79 -39.03 35.17 -0.84
C ARG A 79 -39.89 35.33 0.42
N GLY A 80 -39.38 35.97 1.47
CA GLY A 80 -40.10 36.10 2.75
C GLY A 80 -41.44 36.82 2.63
N HIS A 81 -41.57 37.72 1.65
CA HIS A 81 -42.84 38.39 1.34
C HIS A 81 -43.98 37.41 1.00
N VAL A 82 -43.68 36.22 0.45
CA VAL A 82 -44.65 35.16 0.17
C VAL A 82 -45.10 34.50 1.47
N PHE A 83 -44.18 34.22 2.39
CA PHE A 83 -44.50 33.66 3.70
C PHE A 83 -45.37 34.62 4.51
N THR A 84 -45.11 35.93 4.43
CA THR A 84 -45.94 36.96 5.06
C THR A 84 -47.34 37.08 4.44
N ASP A 85 -47.48 37.03 3.11
CA ASP A 85 -48.80 36.95 2.43
C ASP A 85 -49.58 35.72 2.91
N ARG A 86 -48.92 34.55 3.03
CA ARG A 86 -49.57 33.32 3.53
C ARG A 86 -49.93 33.43 5.02
N LEU A 87 -49.04 33.96 5.85
CA LEU A 87 -49.24 34.20 7.28
C LEU A 87 -50.46 35.09 7.56
N LEU A 88 -50.62 36.17 6.80
CA LEU A 88 -51.70 37.13 6.99
C LEU A 88 -53.01 36.65 6.34
N ASN A 89 -52.95 36.13 5.12
CA ASN A 89 -54.14 35.96 4.25
C ASN A 89 -54.63 34.50 4.07
N ARG A 90 -53.95 33.48 4.59
CA ARG A 90 -54.42 32.07 4.51
C ARG A 90 -54.98 31.58 5.85
N ARG A 91 -56.20 31.06 5.84
CA ARG A 91 -56.86 30.47 7.02
C ARG A 91 -57.55 29.16 6.65
N GLY A 92 -57.44 28.15 7.51
CA GLY A 92 -58.33 26.98 7.45
C GLY A 92 -59.68 27.30 8.11
N ARG A 93 -60.76 26.63 7.68
CA ARG A 93 -62.11 26.83 8.26
C ARG A 93 -62.20 26.44 9.74
N ALA A 94 -61.36 25.51 10.18
CA ALA A 94 -61.34 24.97 11.54
C ALA A 94 -60.00 25.20 12.26
N GLU A 95 -58.87 25.05 11.57
CA GLU A 95 -57.54 25.19 12.17
C GLU A 95 -56.53 25.84 11.21
N THR A 96 -55.72 26.77 11.72
CA THR A 96 -54.54 27.32 11.03
C THR A 96 -53.32 27.11 11.92
N MET A 97 -52.33 26.37 11.44
CA MET A 97 -51.13 25.99 12.18
C MET A 97 -49.89 26.68 11.59
N LEU A 98 -49.11 27.35 12.44
CA LEU A 98 -47.84 27.96 12.08
C LEU A 98 -46.71 27.16 12.74
N ILE A 99 -45.71 26.76 11.96
CA ILE A 99 -44.57 25.95 12.42
C ILE A 99 -43.29 26.71 12.08
N GLY A 100 -42.29 26.70 12.98
CA GLY A 100 -41.01 27.36 12.77
C GLY A 100 -40.29 27.74 14.07
N ALA A 101 -39.29 28.60 13.95
CA ALA A 101 -38.39 28.98 15.04
C ALA A 101 -39.06 29.87 16.11
N GLY A 102 -38.73 29.61 17.38
CA GLY A 102 -39.25 30.37 18.53
C GLY A 102 -38.89 31.87 18.52
N THR A 103 -37.90 32.28 17.73
CA THR A 103 -37.52 33.69 17.50
C THR A 103 -38.64 34.51 16.85
N MET A 104 -39.59 33.87 16.17
CA MET A 104 -40.77 34.52 15.57
C MET A 104 -41.86 34.85 16.59
N ARG A 105 -41.86 34.21 17.76
CA ARG A 105 -42.97 34.26 18.72
C ARG A 105 -43.48 35.69 19.00
N PRO A 106 -42.63 36.71 19.30
CA PRO A 106 -43.13 38.04 19.63
C PRO A 106 -43.88 38.72 18.48
N LEU A 107 -43.41 38.57 17.23
CA LEU A 107 -44.10 39.11 16.05
C LEU A 107 -45.42 38.40 15.77
N ILE A 108 -45.48 37.08 15.96
CA ILE A 108 -46.71 36.31 15.75
C ILE A 108 -47.74 36.62 16.85
N GLU A 109 -47.33 36.78 18.11
CA GLU A 109 -48.22 37.22 19.20
C GLU A 109 -48.70 38.68 19.03
N GLN A 110 -47.89 39.54 18.41
CA GLN A 110 -48.24 40.93 18.08
C GLN A 110 -49.21 41.04 16.90
N LEU A 111 -48.95 40.33 15.79
CA LEU A 111 -49.75 40.40 14.56
C LEU A 111 -50.99 39.49 14.59
N MET A 112 -51.01 38.49 15.47
CA MET A 112 -52.16 37.60 15.68
C MET A 112 -52.47 37.46 17.19
N PRO A 113 -53.04 38.51 17.83
CA PRO A 113 -53.39 38.47 19.24
C PRO A 113 -54.31 37.29 19.59
N GLY A 114 -53.97 36.54 20.65
CA GLY A 114 -54.70 35.34 21.07
C GLY A 114 -54.25 34.03 20.40
N VAL A 115 -53.18 34.04 19.60
CA VAL A 115 -52.54 32.82 19.06
C VAL A 115 -52.08 31.86 20.17
N ASN A 116 -52.35 30.56 19.98
CA ASN A 116 -51.90 29.51 20.92
C ASN A 116 -50.50 29.02 20.55
N VAL A 117 -49.53 29.18 21.45
CA VAL A 117 -48.11 28.87 21.21
C VAL A 117 -47.71 27.58 21.93
N VAL A 118 -47.42 26.52 21.18
CA VAL A 118 -46.96 25.21 21.70
C VAL A 118 -45.48 25.01 21.39
N THR A 119 -44.62 25.19 22.39
CA THR A 119 -43.17 24.97 22.26
C THR A 119 -42.81 23.48 22.34
N ARG A 120 -41.85 23.04 21.51
CA ARG A 120 -41.24 21.70 21.59
C ARG A 120 -39.73 21.84 21.83
N PRO A 121 -39.20 21.39 22.98
CA PRO A 121 -37.76 21.41 23.22
C PRO A 121 -37.05 20.32 22.39
N ARG A 122 -35.75 20.50 22.17
CA ARG A 122 -34.88 19.51 21.54
C ARG A 122 -34.71 18.29 22.46
N LEU A 123 -34.65 17.09 21.87
CA LEU A 123 -34.54 15.82 22.60
C LEU A 123 -33.10 15.31 22.80
N SER A 124 -32.16 15.77 21.97
CA SER A 124 -30.73 15.47 22.06
C SER A 124 -29.92 16.70 22.46
N GLN A 125 -28.80 16.51 23.13
CA GLN A 125 -27.82 17.58 23.37
C GLN A 125 -27.05 17.89 22.09
N LEU A 126 -26.55 19.12 22.00
CA LEU A 126 -25.63 19.58 20.96
C LEU A 126 -24.44 20.23 21.69
N THR A 127 -23.23 19.71 21.49
CA THR A 127 -22.04 20.16 22.24
C THR A 127 -20.90 20.57 21.31
N PHE A 128 -20.19 21.63 21.66
CA PHE A 128 -19.04 22.12 20.92
C PHE A 128 -17.80 21.22 21.10
N ALA A 129 -17.20 20.81 19.98
CA ALA A 129 -16.11 19.83 19.92
C ALA A 129 -14.74 20.42 19.54
N GLY A 130 -14.62 21.75 19.60
CA GLY A 130 -13.42 22.53 19.30
C GLY A 130 -13.16 22.74 17.80
N ASP A 131 -12.01 23.35 17.50
CA ASP A 131 -11.48 23.40 16.14
C ASP A 131 -10.80 22.07 15.77
N ARG A 132 -11.00 21.61 14.53
CA ARG A 132 -10.36 20.39 14.01
C ARG A 132 -10.01 20.56 12.54
N LYS A 133 -8.75 20.25 12.19
CA LYS A 133 -8.34 20.09 10.79
C LYS A 133 -9.22 19.04 10.12
N ILE A 134 -9.61 19.26 8.86
CA ILE A 134 -10.48 18.38 8.05
C ILE A 134 -10.03 16.90 8.15
N THR A 135 -8.72 16.67 8.13
CA THR A 135 -8.08 15.35 8.20
C THR A 135 -8.32 14.58 9.51
N ARG A 136 -8.76 15.27 10.57
CA ARG A 136 -9.02 14.80 11.94
C ARG A 136 -10.50 14.90 12.36
N LEU A 137 -11.40 15.22 11.43
CA LEU A 137 -12.84 15.14 11.69
C LEU A 137 -13.25 13.67 11.93
N PRO A 138 -14.25 13.40 12.80
CA PRO A 138 -14.75 12.05 13.01
C PRO A 138 -15.50 11.52 11.78
N PRO A 139 -15.66 10.20 11.63
CA PRO A 139 -16.62 9.62 10.70
C PRO A 139 -18.05 10.15 10.95
N ARG A 140 -18.90 10.15 9.92
CA ARG A 140 -20.25 10.75 9.94
C ARG A 140 -20.22 12.27 10.22
N SER A 141 -19.23 12.97 9.67
CA SER A 141 -19.18 14.43 9.65
C SER A 141 -19.82 15.02 8.41
N ALA A 142 -20.51 16.15 8.55
CA ALA A 142 -20.87 17.04 7.46
C ALA A 142 -20.06 18.34 7.58
N ILE A 143 -19.33 18.70 6.52
CA ILE A 143 -18.51 19.91 6.43
C ILE A 143 -19.29 20.96 5.64
N VAL A 144 -19.47 22.15 6.22
CA VAL A 144 -20.31 23.20 5.65
C VAL A 144 -19.46 24.40 5.20
N ALA A 145 -19.57 24.71 3.92
CA ALA A 145 -18.87 25.79 3.23
C ALA A 145 -19.88 26.67 2.46
N PHE A 146 -19.50 27.90 2.11
CA PHE A 146 -20.45 28.88 1.55
C PHE A 146 -20.10 29.36 0.13
N SER A 147 -19.19 28.64 -0.55
CA SER A 147 -19.01 28.71 -2.00
C SER A 147 -18.91 27.30 -2.60
N VAL A 148 -19.30 27.17 -3.87
CA VAL A 148 -19.22 25.90 -4.62
C VAL A 148 -17.75 25.46 -4.78
N GLU A 149 -16.85 26.41 -5.02
CA GLU A 149 -15.41 26.20 -5.10
C GLU A 149 -14.84 25.58 -3.82
N GLU A 150 -15.23 26.10 -2.65
CA GLU A 150 -14.76 25.58 -1.35
C GLU A 150 -15.33 24.18 -1.07
N VAL A 151 -16.59 23.92 -1.43
CA VAL A 151 -17.18 22.56 -1.35
C VAL A 151 -16.39 21.57 -2.21
N TYR A 152 -16.12 21.89 -3.49
CA TYR A 152 -15.34 21.00 -4.37
C TYR A 152 -13.89 20.82 -3.88
N ALA A 153 -13.24 21.88 -3.39
CA ALA A 153 -11.88 21.80 -2.85
C ALA A 153 -11.78 20.94 -1.59
N ILE A 154 -12.78 21.02 -0.69
CA ILE A 154 -12.85 20.19 0.51
C ILE A 154 -13.21 18.74 0.16
N ALA A 155 -14.14 18.51 -0.78
CA ALA A 155 -14.52 17.15 -1.20
C ALA A 155 -13.34 16.40 -1.86
N GLU A 156 -12.58 17.06 -2.74
CA GLU A 156 -11.37 16.50 -3.35
C GLU A 156 -10.26 16.26 -2.31
N LEU A 157 -10.11 17.15 -1.31
CA LEU A 157 -9.18 16.95 -0.19
C LEU A 157 -9.54 15.73 0.67
N ILE A 158 -10.84 15.51 0.92
CA ILE A 158 -11.33 14.37 1.68
C ILE A 158 -11.17 13.07 0.87
N ARG A 159 -11.55 13.05 -0.40
CA ARG A 159 -11.34 11.91 -1.32
C ARG A 159 -9.88 11.41 -1.28
N ARG A 160 -8.92 12.32 -1.41
CA ARG A 160 -7.47 12.02 -1.36
C ARG A 160 -6.93 11.52 -0.01
N GLN A 161 -7.73 11.50 1.05
CA GLN A 161 -7.29 11.16 2.42
C GLN A 161 -8.23 10.21 3.19
N LYS A 162 -9.42 9.92 2.65
CA LYS A 162 -10.52 9.19 3.30
C LYS A 162 -11.36 8.34 2.32
N GLY A 163 -10.92 8.16 1.07
CA GLY A 163 -11.65 7.43 0.02
C GLY A 163 -12.74 8.25 -0.69
N GLY A 164 -13.55 9.02 0.02
CA GLY A 164 -14.58 9.82 -0.64
C GLY A 164 -15.38 10.77 0.25
N ALA A 165 -16.14 11.65 -0.41
CA ALA A 165 -17.17 12.47 0.20
C ALA A 165 -18.37 12.66 -0.74
N ALA A 166 -19.57 12.70 -0.17
CA ALA A 166 -20.78 13.13 -0.87
C ALA A 166 -20.81 14.65 -0.98
N VAL A 167 -21.42 15.19 -2.05
CA VAL A 167 -21.50 16.64 -2.31
C VAL A 167 -22.95 17.11 -2.42
N VAL A 168 -23.34 18.08 -1.59
CA VAL A 168 -24.71 18.66 -1.57
C VAL A 168 -24.67 20.18 -1.67
N LEU A 169 -24.99 20.70 -2.86
CA LEU A 169 -25.14 22.14 -3.11
C LEU A 169 -26.62 22.52 -3.22
N GLY A 170 -26.98 23.73 -2.82
CA GLY A 170 -28.35 24.26 -2.95
C GLY A 170 -28.92 24.25 -4.38
N ALA A 171 -28.06 24.32 -5.41
CA ALA A 171 -28.45 24.31 -6.82
C ALA A 171 -28.79 22.91 -7.39
N LEU A 172 -28.28 21.83 -6.77
CA LEU A 172 -28.50 20.45 -7.24
C LEU A 172 -29.99 20.13 -7.28
N SER A 173 -30.43 19.35 -8.28
CA SER A 173 -31.82 18.90 -8.36
C SER A 173 -32.20 18.05 -7.14
N PRO A 174 -33.50 17.93 -6.82
CA PRO A 174 -33.97 17.00 -5.78
C PRO A 174 -33.42 15.59 -5.98
N ARG A 175 -33.33 15.13 -7.23
CA ARG A 175 -32.84 13.81 -7.62
C ARG A 175 -31.34 13.64 -7.36
N THR A 176 -30.49 14.49 -7.93
CA THR A 176 -29.04 14.45 -7.69
C THR A 176 -28.71 14.58 -6.20
N ARG A 177 -29.43 15.46 -5.49
CA ARG A 177 -29.22 15.73 -4.05
C ARG A 177 -29.60 14.51 -3.19
N ASN A 178 -30.73 13.87 -3.46
CA ASN A 178 -31.13 12.66 -2.75
C ASN A 178 -30.15 11.51 -2.99
N ALA A 179 -29.72 11.29 -4.24
CA ALA A 179 -28.75 10.24 -4.56
C ALA A 179 -27.35 10.50 -3.94
N GLN A 180 -26.90 11.76 -3.85
CA GLN A 180 -25.67 12.10 -3.10
C GLN A 180 -25.83 11.88 -1.59
N VAL A 181 -27.01 12.18 -1.03
CA VAL A 181 -27.35 11.88 0.37
C VAL A 181 -27.46 10.38 0.63
N GLU A 182 -27.87 9.59 -0.36
CA GLU A 182 -27.98 8.13 -0.29
C GLU A 182 -26.61 7.47 -0.16
N ILE A 183 -25.61 7.88 -0.97
CA ILE A 183 -24.20 7.43 -0.84
C ILE A 183 -23.64 7.72 0.57
N TYR A 184 -24.07 8.82 1.20
CA TYR A 184 -23.73 9.10 2.60
C TYR A 184 -24.51 8.21 3.58
N GLN A 185 -25.80 7.95 3.35
CA GLN A 185 -26.62 7.16 4.27
C GLN A 185 -26.38 5.64 4.20
N SER A 186 -26.04 5.10 3.03
CA SER A 186 -25.58 3.70 2.85
C SER A 186 -24.28 3.40 3.61
N GLY A 187 -23.48 4.44 3.90
CA GLY A 187 -22.16 4.30 4.50
C GLY A 187 -21.04 4.11 3.46
N ASP A 188 -21.32 4.28 2.17
CA ASP A 188 -20.29 4.26 1.12
C ASP A 188 -19.36 5.49 1.23
N VAL A 189 -19.80 6.60 1.85
CA VAL A 189 -18.91 7.66 2.32
C VAL A 189 -19.24 8.12 3.75
N ASP A 190 -18.21 8.31 4.58
CA ASP A 190 -18.33 8.82 5.95
C ASP A 190 -18.52 10.34 6.04
N TYR A 191 -18.28 11.07 4.95
CA TYR A 191 -18.18 12.51 4.92
C TYR A 191 -19.14 13.10 3.89
N LEU A 192 -19.84 14.16 4.30
CA LEU A 192 -20.66 15.00 3.44
C LEU A 192 -20.01 16.39 3.37
N VAL A 193 -19.90 16.98 2.19
CA VAL A 193 -19.50 18.39 2.02
C VAL A 193 -20.64 19.14 1.37
N ALA A 194 -21.07 20.24 1.98
CA ALA A 194 -22.31 20.89 1.59
C ALA A 194 -22.31 22.41 1.79
N THR A 195 -23.32 23.06 1.21
CA THR A 195 -23.69 24.43 1.57
C THR A 195 -24.73 24.44 2.70
N ASP A 196 -25.05 25.63 3.20
CA ASP A 196 -26.25 25.98 3.97
C ASP A 196 -27.54 25.21 3.64
N ALA A 197 -27.70 24.74 2.39
CA ALA A 197 -28.80 23.93 1.91
C ALA A 197 -29.03 22.60 2.67
N ILE A 198 -28.10 22.11 3.50
CA ILE A 198 -28.39 21.01 4.44
C ILE A 198 -29.11 21.46 5.71
N GLY A 199 -29.10 22.76 6.02
CA GLY A 199 -29.80 23.38 7.14
C GLY A 199 -31.32 23.28 7.03
N MET A 200 -31.86 22.97 5.85
CA MET A 200 -33.29 22.80 5.57
C MET A 200 -33.57 21.64 4.63
N GLY A 201 -34.65 20.90 4.86
CA GLY A 201 -35.26 20.00 3.87
C GLY A 201 -34.48 18.77 3.43
N LEU A 202 -33.53 18.28 4.24
CA LEU A 202 -32.95 16.95 4.11
C LEU A 202 -33.00 16.20 5.46
N ASN A 203 -33.41 14.94 5.41
CA ASN A 203 -33.35 14.02 6.53
C ASN A 203 -31.99 13.31 6.56
N LEU A 204 -31.05 13.81 7.37
CA LEU A 204 -29.67 13.31 7.48
C LEU A 204 -29.40 12.73 8.87
N ASP A 205 -28.61 11.66 8.96
CA ASP A 205 -28.08 11.10 10.22
C ASP A 205 -26.58 11.46 10.33
N VAL A 206 -26.32 12.69 10.80
CA VAL A 206 -25.01 13.32 10.94
C VAL A 206 -24.63 13.37 12.43
N ASN A 207 -23.41 12.96 12.77
CA ASN A 207 -22.92 12.99 14.15
C ASN A 207 -22.15 14.29 14.48
N HIS A 208 -21.55 14.92 13.46
CA HIS A 208 -20.71 16.10 13.61
C HIS A 208 -20.92 17.12 12.49
N ILE A 209 -21.13 18.40 12.82
CA ILE A 209 -21.16 19.52 11.87
C ILE A 209 -19.86 20.33 12.00
N ALA A 210 -19.13 20.50 10.90
CA ALA A 210 -17.87 21.25 10.87
C ALA A 210 -17.98 22.45 9.92
N PHE A 211 -17.93 23.67 10.46
CA PHE A 211 -17.97 24.90 9.65
C PHE A 211 -16.59 25.19 9.05
N ALA A 212 -16.52 25.29 7.71
CA ALA A 212 -15.29 25.62 6.97
C ALA A 212 -15.03 27.13 6.85
N ALA A 213 -16.09 27.94 6.93
CA ALA A 213 -16.06 29.40 6.98
C ALA A 213 -17.20 29.97 7.86
N ASP A 214 -17.11 31.26 8.22
CA ASP A 214 -18.06 31.98 9.09
C ASP A 214 -18.95 32.99 8.33
N LYS A 215 -18.83 33.03 7.00
CA LYS A 215 -19.43 34.05 6.11
C LYS A 215 -20.07 33.43 4.89
N LYS A 216 -21.14 34.06 4.39
CA LYS A 216 -21.83 33.72 3.14
C LYS A 216 -22.12 34.98 2.31
N PHE A 217 -22.55 34.78 1.06
CA PHE A 217 -22.95 35.83 0.13
C PHE A 217 -24.48 35.84 -0.04
N ASP A 218 -25.14 36.87 0.47
CA ASP A 218 -26.61 37.02 0.41
C ASP A 218 -27.05 37.76 -0.88
N GLY A 219 -26.51 37.37 -2.04
CA GLY A 219 -26.80 37.96 -3.35
C GLY A 219 -26.21 39.37 -3.58
N HIS A 220 -26.07 40.20 -2.54
CA HIS A 220 -25.57 41.57 -2.64
C HIS A 220 -24.15 41.74 -2.10
N HIS A 221 -23.83 41.16 -0.94
CA HIS A 221 -22.50 41.23 -0.35
C HIS A 221 -22.20 40.03 0.54
N PHE A 222 -20.91 39.85 0.86
CA PHE A 222 -20.50 38.89 1.88
C PHE A 222 -20.80 39.45 3.28
N ARG A 223 -21.38 38.62 4.16
CA ARG A 223 -21.55 38.91 5.59
C ARG A 223 -21.26 37.69 6.44
N LYS A 224 -21.05 37.90 7.75
CA LYS A 224 -21.09 36.80 8.73
C LYS A 224 -22.48 36.18 8.79
N LEU A 225 -22.52 34.88 9.08
CA LEU A 225 -23.74 34.20 9.50
C LEU A 225 -24.23 34.77 10.83
N ASN A 226 -25.55 34.80 11.03
CA ASN A 226 -26.14 35.14 12.33
C ASN A 226 -26.22 33.88 13.23
N PRO A 227 -26.37 34.04 14.57
CA PRO A 227 -26.41 32.90 15.49
C PRO A 227 -27.51 31.87 15.19
N ALA A 228 -28.65 32.29 14.64
CA ALA A 228 -29.74 31.38 14.27
C ALA A 228 -29.42 30.56 13.01
N GLU A 229 -28.71 31.13 12.03
CA GLU A 229 -28.20 30.40 10.85
C GLU A 229 -27.15 29.35 11.27
N PHE A 230 -26.23 29.70 12.18
CA PHE A 230 -25.34 28.71 12.80
C PHE A 230 -26.12 27.62 13.55
N GLY A 231 -27.11 28.00 14.36
CA GLY A 231 -27.97 27.09 15.11
C GLY A 231 -28.80 26.14 14.23
N GLN A 232 -29.30 26.62 13.08
CA GLN A 232 -30.07 25.82 12.13
C GLN A 232 -29.19 24.78 11.41
N ILE A 233 -27.94 25.13 11.10
CA ILE A 233 -26.97 24.23 10.46
C ILE A 233 -26.38 23.24 11.48
N ALA A 234 -25.90 23.72 12.63
CA ALA A 234 -25.40 22.87 13.73
C ALA A 234 -26.51 21.98 14.32
N GLY A 235 -27.76 22.43 14.24
CA GLY A 235 -28.97 21.69 14.58
C GLY A 235 -29.15 20.38 13.80
N ARG A 236 -28.44 20.18 12.68
CA ARG A 236 -28.44 18.94 11.89
C ARG A 236 -27.54 17.85 12.46
N ALA A 237 -26.64 18.16 13.40
CA ALA A 237 -25.87 17.15 14.13
C ALA A 237 -26.68 16.55 15.29
N GLY A 238 -26.72 15.22 15.39
CA GLY A 238 -27.48 14.48 16.40
C GLY A 238 -28.98 14.39 16.10
N ARG A 239 -29.63 13.27 16.42
CA ARG A 239 -31.02 12.99 16.04
C ARG A 239 -31.75 12.13 17.07
N HIS A 240 -32.99 12.47 17.38
CA HIS A 240 -33.81 11.86 18.44
C HIS A 240 -33.08 11.84 19.80
N LEU A 241 -32.56 10.68 20.22
CA LEU A 241 -31.85 10.45 21.48
C LEU A 241 -30.33 10.34 21.29
N ARG A 242 -29.81 10.56 20.08
CA ARG A 242 -28.37 10.64 19.82
C ARG A 242 -27.92 12.09 19.89
N ASP A 243 -26.99 12.38 20.79
CA ASP A 243 -26.35 13.68 20.92
C ASP A 243 -25.52 14.03 19.67
N GLY A 244 -25.46 15.32 19.38
CA GLY A 244 -24.74 15.89 18.24
C GLY A 244 -23.53 16.69 18.67
N THR A 245 -22.55 16.82 17.78
CA THR A 245 -21.40 17.71 18.01
C THR A 245 -21.26 18.74 16.88
N PHE A 246 -20.70 19.91 17.19
CA PHE A 246 -20.34 20.90 16.18
C PHE A 246 -18.98 21.51 16.45
N GLY A 247 -18.33 22.06 15.42
CA GLY A 247 -17.00 22.65 15.54
C GLY A 247 -16.59 23.43 14.30
N THR A 248 -15.35 23.93 14.29
CA THR A 248 -14.77 24.68 13.18
C THR A 248 -13.68 23.87 12.47
N SER A 249 -13.50 24.12 11.18
CA SER A 249 -12.54 23.40 10.34
C SER A 249 -12.01 24.26 9.18
N GLY A 250 -11.12 23.70 8.37
CA GLY A 250 -10.58 24.35 7.17
C GLY A 250 -9.84 25.65 7.50
N ARG A 251 -10.46 26.79 7.17
CA ARG A 251 -9.95 28.16 7.42
C ARG A 251 -10.86 28.98 8.35
N CYS A 252 -11.91 28.38 8.92
CA CYS A 252 -12.84 29.04 9.81
C CYS A 252 -12.12 29.46 11.11
N PRO A 253 -12.22 30.74 11.55
CA PRO A 253 -11.79 31.14 12.88
C PRO A 253 -12.53 30.34 13.97
N PRO A 254 -11.91 30.05 15.12
CA PRO A 254 -12.62 29.51 16.28
C PRO A 254 -13.81 30.41 16.69
N PHE A 255 -14.91 29.79 17.09
CA PHE A 255 -16.06 30.52 17.62
C PHE A 255 -15.77 31.10 19.01
N ASP A 256 -16.37 32.25 19.28
CA ASP A 256 -16.42 32.88 20.59
C ASP A 256 -17.39 32.15 21.54
N ALA A 257 -17.17 32.30 22.85
CA ALA A 257 -17.93 31.56 23.86
C ALA A 257 -19.42 31.94 23.91
N GLU A 258 -19.78 33.16 23.51
CA GLU A 258 -21.17 33.65 23.47
C GLU A 258 -21.93 33.00 22.30
N LEU A 259 -21.33 32.94 21.11
CA LEU A 259 -21.88 32.18 19.98
C LEU A 259 -22.01 30.68 20.28
N VAL A 260 -21.03 30.07 20.98
CA VAL A 260 -21.12 28.66 21.38
C VAL A 260 -22.29 28.44 22.36
N ASP A 261 -22.38 29.23 23.43
CA ASP A 261 -23.47 29.15 24.41
C ASP A 261 -24.86 29.36 23.76
N ALA A 262 -24.97 30.31 22.83
CA ALA A 262 -26.18 30.56 22.04
C ALA A 262 -26.61 29.33 21.22
N ILE A 263 -25.67 28.65 20.54
CA ILE A 263 -25.95 27.46 19.73
C ILE A 263 -26.31 26.26 20.62
N GLU A 264 -25.54 25.97 21.68
CA GLU A 264 -25.79 24.84 22.58
C GLU A 264 -27.16 24.97 23.26
N ASN A 265 -27.45 26.15 23.82
CA ASN A 265 -28.71 26.41 24.54
C ASN A 265 -29.88 26.82 23.62
N HIS A 266 -29.65 26.91 22.31
CA HIS A 266 -30.62 27.36 21.31
C HIS A 266 -31.25 28.73 21.64
N ARG A 267 -30.43 29.65 22.17
CA ARG A 267 -30.81 31.03 22.54
C ARG A 267 -30.40 31.99 21.43
N PHE A 268 -31.38 32.53 20.71
CA PHE A 268 -31.17 33.44 19.58
C PHE A 268 -32.02 34.70 19.72
N GLU A 269 -31.59 35.82 19.11
CA GLU A 269 -32.39 37.04 19.10
C GLU A 269 -33.75 36.85 18.41
N PRO A 270 -34.84 37.42 18.94
CA PRO A 270 -36.12 37.47 18.25
C PRO A 270 -36.01 38.23 16.92
N ILE A 271 -36.74 37.74 15.91
CA ILE A 271 -36.89 38.44 14.63
C ILE A 271 -37.74 39.68 14.85
N ARG A 272 -37.29 40.83 14.34
CA ARG A 272 -37.88 42.15 14.61
C ARG A 272 -38.73 42.71 13.46
N GLN A 273 -38.53 42.19 12.24
CA GLN A 273 -39.24 42.59 11.03
C GLN A 273 -39.41 41.40 10.09
N MET A 274 -40.54 41.36 9.37
CA MET A 274 -40.78 40.46 8.23
C MET A 274 -40.88 41.27 6.93
N GLN A 275 -40.46 40.66 5.82
CA GLN A 275 -40.67 41.26 4.49
C GLN A 275 -42.14 41.18 4.12
N TRP A 276 -42.71 42.27 3.63
CA TRP A 276 -44.10 42.36 3.19
C TRP A 276 -44.17 42.97 1.79
N ARG A 277 -45.05 42.41 0.97
CA ARG A 277 -45.44 42.97 -0.33
C ARG A 277 -46.96 42.93 -0.39
N ASN A 278 -47.57 43.98 -0.95
CA ASN A 278 -49.00 44.04 -1.14
C ASN A 278 -49.47 42.86 -2.01
N SER A 279 -50.58 42.23 -1.61
CA SER A 279 -51.21 41.11 -2.30
C SER A 279 -52.42 41.50 -3.16
N ASP A 280 -52.96 42.71 -2.97
CA ASP A 280 -54.12 43.23 -3.71
C ASP A 280 -53.65 44.17 -4.83
N LEU A 281 -53.48 43.62 -6.02
CA LEU A 281 -52.76 44.26 -7.14
C LEU A 281 -53.73 44.83 -8.18
N ASP A 282 -53.53 46.09 -8.57
CA ASP A 282 -54.33 46.73 -9.60
C ASP A 282 -53.86 46.36 -11.01
N LEU A 283 -54.35 45.23 -11.50
CA LEU A 283 -54.06 44.72 -12.83
C LEU A 283 -54.75 45.51 -13.97
N ARG A 284 -55.42 46.64 -13.73
CA ARG A 284 -56.09 47.42 -14.81
C ARG A 284 -55.10 48.10 -15.77
N SER A 285 -53.91 48.47 -15.30
CA SER A 285 -52.84 49.08 -16.09
C SER A 285 -51.47 48.75 -15.48
N VAL A 286 -50.40 48.81 -16.29
CA VAL A 286 -49.02 48.60 -15.80
C VAL A 286 -48.64 49.62 -14.72
N GLY A 287 -49.11 50.87 -14.83
CA GLY A 287 -48.93 51.89 -13.80
C GLY A 287 -49.62 51.52 -12.48
N GLY A 288 -50.89 51.12 -12.52
CA GLY A 288 -51.62 50.70 -11.31
C GLY A 288 -50.99 49.48 -10.63
N LEU A 289 -50.45 48.54 -11.41
CA LEU A 289 -49.69 47.40 -10.89
C LEU A 289 -48.39 47.86 -10.19
N LEU A 290 -47.60 48.74 -10.82
CA LEU A 290 -46.39 49.30 -10.21
C LEU A 290 -46.69 50.12 -8.95
N ASP A 291 -47.75 50.94 -8.96
CA ASP A 291 -48.19 51.72 -7.80
C ASP A 291 -48.61 50.81 -6.64
N THR A 292 -49.45 49.79 -6.92
CA THR A 292 -49.93 48.84 -5.90
C THR A 292 -48.85 47.90 -5.37
N LEU A 293 -47.83 47.55 -6.17
CA LEU A 293 -46.63 46.84 -5.71
C LEU A 293 -45.73 47.72 -4.81
N ASN A 294 -45.71 49.04 -5.02
CA ASN A 294 -44.85 49.97 -4.29
C ASN A 294 -45.37 50.39 -2.89
N ILE A 295 -46.61 50.05 -2.54
CA ILE A 295 -47.24 50.35 -1.25
C ILE A 295 -46.34 49.91 -0.07
N GLN A 296 -46.39 50.66 1.04
CA GLN A 296 -45.71 50.34 2.29
C GLN A 296 -46.69 49.75 3.32
N PRO A 297 -46.27 48.83 4.20
CA PRO A 297 -47.16 48.26 5.22
C PRO A 297 -47.48 49.28 6.33
N SER A 298 -48.69 49.20 6.88
CA SER A 298 -49.13 49.94 8.08
C SER A 298 -48.69 49.29 9.39
N GLU A 299 -48.56 47.97 9.41
CA GLU A 299 -48.39 47.20 10.65
C GLU A 299 -46.97 47.21 11.18
N GLN A 300 -46.85 47.40 12.50
CA GLN A 300 -45.56 47.31 13.19
C GLN A 300 -45.01 45.88 13.10
N GLY A 301 -43.71 45.77 12.79
CA GLY A 301 -43.05 44.48 12.57
C GLY A 301 -43.09 43.98 11.12
N LEU A 302 -43.71 44.73 10.20
CA LEU A 302 -43.56 44.54 8.76
C LEU A 302 -42.64 45.63 8.17
N THR A 303 -41.84 45.27 7.17
CA THR A 303 -41.14 46.21 6.28
C THR A 303 -41.52 45.91 4.84
N ARG A 304 -41.49 46.91 3.95
CA ARG A 304 -41.64 46.62 2.52
C ARG A 304 -40.46 45.76 2.07
N ALA A 305 -40.75 44.70 1.32
CA ALA A 305 -39.75 43.84 0.71
C ALA A 305 -38.80 44.64 -0.19
N LEU A 306 -37.61 44.08 -0.42
CA LEU A 306 -36.70 44.57 -1.46
C LEU A 306 -37.33 44.40 -2.85
N ILE A 307 -36.80 45.12 -3.84
CA ILE A 307 -37.22 44.96 -5.23
C ILE A 307 -36.74 43.58 -5.71
N ALA A 308 -37.67 42.62 -5.77
CA ALA A 308 -37.41 41.27 -6.23
C ALA A 308 -37.23 41.21 -7.76
N GLU A 309 -36.81 40.05 -8.26
CA GLU A 309 -36.60 39.81 -9.69
C GLU A 309 -37.85 40.10 -10.53
N ASP A 310 -39.03 39.62 -10.11
CA ASP A 310 -40.29 39.82 -10.84
C ASP A 310 -40.66 41.30 -11.03
N MET A 311 -40.42 42.14 -10.01
CA MET A 311 -40.61 43.59 -10.06
C MET A 311 -39.53 44.26 -10.92
N THR A 312 -38.28 43.79 -10.86
CA THR A 312 -37.18 44.31 -11.71
C THR A 312 -37.45 44.04 -13.19
N THR A 313 -37.89 42.82 -13.53
CA THR A 313 -38.31 42.42 -14.87
C THR A 313 -39.51 43.26 -15.31
N LEU A 314 -40.52 43.45 -14.46
CA LEU A 314 -41.67 44.33 -14.78
C LEU A 314 -41.24 45.77 -15.06
N GLU A 315 -40.31 46.35 -14.29
CA GLU A 315 -39.82 47.72 -14.53
C GLU A 315 -39.04 47.88 -15.85
N ILE A 316 -38.39 46.82 -16.34
CA ILE A 316 -37.74 46.80 -17.66
C ILE A 316 -38.80 46.66 -18.76
N LEU A 317 -39.66 45.64 -18.68
CA LEU A 317 -40.68 45.34 -19.70
C LEU A 317 -41.75 46.46 -19.81
N ALA A 318 -42.02 47.20 -18.73
CA ALA A 318 -42.91 48.37 -18.75
C ALA A 318 -42.37 49.55 -19.58
N ARG A 319 -41.07 49.54 -19.93
CA ARG A 319 -40.39 50.58 -20.74
C ARG A 319 -40.05 50.10 -22.15
N ASP A 320 -40.29 48.82 -22.45
CA ASP A 320 -40.03 48.19 -23.74
C ASP A 320 -41.09 48.68 -24.77
N PRO A 321 -40.65 49.23 -25.93
CA PRO A 321 -41.55 49.82 -26.92
C PRO A 321 -42.41 48.79 -27.68
N ASP A 322 -42.02 47.51 -27.73
CA ASP A 322 -42.82 46.44 -28.33
C ASP A 322 -43.87 45.89 -27.35
N ILE A 323 -43.64 46.04 -26.04
CA ILE A 323 -44.52 45.54 -24.97
C ILE A 323 -45.55 46.58 -24.55
N ALA A 324 -45.14 47.84 -24.37
CA ALA A 324 -46.02 48.88 -23.84
C ALA A 324 -47.35 49.03 -24.62
N PRO A 325 -47.41 48.93 -25.97
CA PRO A 325 -48.67 48.97 -26.73
C PRO A 325 -49.55 47.73 -26.58
N LEU A 326 -48.97 46.59 -26.17
CA LEU A 326 -49.69 45.33 -25.96
C LEU A 326 -50.18 45.16 -24.52
N ALA A 327 -49.50 45.78 -23.55
CA ALA A 327 -49.81 45.70 -22.12
C ALA A 327 -50.98 46.62 -21.70
N HIS A 328 -52.14 46.43 -22.34
CA HIS A 328 -53.34 47.27 -22.15
C HIS A 328 -54.56 46.46 -21.74
N GLY A 329 -55.22 46.89 -20.65
CA GLY A 329 -56.38 46.22 -20.07
C GLY A 329 -56.00 44.98 -19.25
N ARG A 330 -56.96 44.51 -18.44
CA ARG A 330 -56.68 43.58 -17.33
C ARG A 330 -55.94 42.32 -17.76
N ALA A 331 -56.46 41.58 -18.75
CA ALA A 331 -55.89 40.29 -19.15
C ALA A 331 -54.44 40.40 -19.67
N ALA A 332 -54.09 41.50 -20.35
CA ALA A 332 -52.74 41.71 -20.86
C ALA A 332 -51.74 42.04 -19.74
N VAL A 333 -52.14 42.89 -18.78
CA VAL A 333 -51.31 43.24 -17.60
C VAL A 333 -51.17 42.04 -16.65
N GLU A 334 -52.23 41.25 -16.48
CA GLU A 334 -52.24 39.98 -15.73
C GLU A 334 -51.27 38.96 -16.39
N ARG A 335 -51.32 38.81 -17.73
CA ARG A 335 -50.36 37.99 -18.50
C ARG A 335 -48.92 38.53 -18.46
N LEU A 336 -48.72 39.84 -18.49
CA LEU A 336 -47.40 40.44 -18.33
C LEU A 336 -46.81 40.12 -16.96
N TRP A 337 -47.61 40.23 -15.89
CA TRP A 337 -47.19 39.91 -14.52
C TRP A 337 -46.90 38.41 -14.35
N GLU A 338 -47.70 37.52 -14.94
CA GLU A 338 -47.40 36.08 -14.99
C GLU A 338 -46.06 35.76 -15.69
N VAL A 339 -45.65 36.57 -16.68
CA VAL A 339 -44.38 36.39 -17.40
C VAL A 339 -43.20 37.04 -16.66
N CYS A 340 -43.42 38.17 -15.97
CA CYS A 340 -42.42 38.77 -15.08
C CYS A 340 -42.11 37.85 -13.88
N GLY A 341 -43.11 37.13 -13.37
CA GLY A 341 -42.95 36.07 -12.36
C GLY A 341 -42.29 34.78 -12.86
N LEU A 342 -41.34 34.86 -13.80
CA LEU A 342 -40.48 33.77 -14.27
C LEU A 342 -39.21 33.72 -13.40
N PRO A 343 -38.91 32.62 -12.67
CA PRO A 343 -37.69 32.55 -11.85
C PRO A 343 -36.42 32.38 -12.70
N ASP A 344 -35.37 33.15 -12.42
CA ASP A 344 -34.06 32.92 -13.01
C ASP A 344 -33.23 31.91 -12.20
N TYR A 345 -33.39 30.64 -12.54
CA TYR A 345 -32.52 29.58 -12.02
C TYR A 345 -31.05 29.72 -12.47
N ARG A 346 -30.74 30.59 -13.46
CA ARG A 346 -29.43 30.71 -14.12
C ARG A 346 -28.51 31.74 -13.45
N LYS A 347 -29.07 32.70 -12.70
CA LYS A 347 -28.40 33.85 -12.06
C LYS A 347 -27.61 34.71 -13.06
N ILE A 348 -28.25 35.05 -14.18
CA ILE A 348 -27.73 35.94 -15.23
C ILE A 348 -28.00 37.42 -14.92
N SER A 349 -27.69 38.33 -15.85
CA SER A 349 -28.02 39.74 -15.66
C SER A 349 -29.53 40.00 -15.81
N PRO A 350 -30.12 40.97 -15.07
CA PRO A 350 -31.55 41.27 -15.16
C PRO A 350 -32.06 41.60 -16.58
N MET A 351 -31.20 42.19 -17.42
CA MET A 351 -31.53 42.48 -18.82
C MET A 351 -31.68 41.18 -19.64
N GLN A 352 -30.75 40.23 -19.51
CA GLN A 352 -30.82 38.95 -20.23
C GLN A 352 -31.95 38.04 -19.73
N HIS A 353 -32.42 38.25 -18.50
CA HIS A 353 -33.64 37.61 -18.02
C HIS A 353 -34.90 38.30 -18.57
N ALA A 354 -34.91 39.64 -18.60
CA ALA A 354 -35.93 40.43 -19.26
C ALA A 354 -36.07 40.09 -20.77
N ASP A 355 -34.98 39.87 -21.50
CA ASP A 355 -35.02 39.45 -22.92
C ASP A 355 -35.84 38.15 -23.13
N LEU A 356 -35.72 37.19 -22.21
CA LEU A 356 -36.51 35.96 -22.22
C LEU A 356 -37.98 36.22 -21.87
N ALA A 357 -38.24 37.06 -20.87
CA ALA A 357 -39.59 37.47 -20.49
C ALA A 357 -40.29 38.22 -21.66
N THR A 358 -39.61 39.16 -22.32
CA THR A 358 -40.07 39.83 -23.54
C THR A 358 -40.37 38.80 -24.64
N THR A 359 -39.47 37.86 -24.90
CA THR A 359 -39.66 36.81 -25.91
C THR A 359 -40.91 35.96 -25.65
N LEU A 360 -41.15 35.57 -24.39
CA LEU A 360 -42.32 34.80 -23.99
C LEU A 360 -43.61 35.62 -24.09
N TYR A 361 -43.62 36.84 -23.56
CA TYR A 361 -44.80 37.72 -23.58
C TYR A 361 -45.21 38.09 -25.00
N LEU A 362 -44.27 38.48 -25.87
CA LEU A 362 -44.57 38.80 -27.28
C LEU A 362 -45.12 37.59 -28.05
N ARG A 363 -44.63 36.37 -27.78
CA ARG A 363 -45.19 35.15 -28.39
C ARG A 363 -46.61 34.85 -27.88
N LEU A 364 -46.82 34.90 -26.58
CA LEU A 364 -48.14 34.68 -25.95
C LEU A 364 -49.18 35.70 -26.45
N MET A 365 -48.83 36.98 -26.56
CA MET A 365 -49.74 38.02 -27.03
C MET A 365 -50.01 37.98 -28.54
N ARG A 366 -49.05 37.49 -29.37
CA ARG A 366 -49.22 37.39 -30.84
C ARG A 366 -49.94 36.12 -31.29
N HIS A 367 -49.80 35.02 -30.55
CA HIS A 367 -50.28 33.69 -30.96
C HIS A 367 -51.26 33.04 -29.96
N GLY A 368 -51.54 33.67 -28.82
CA GLY A 368 -52.36 33.13 -27.73
C GLY A 368 -51.66 32.04 -26.89
N ARG A 369 -50.77 31.26 -27.51
CA ARG A 369 -49.90 30.26 -26.88
C ARG A 369 -48.48 30.33 -27.44
N LEU A 370 -47.55 29.71 -26.74
CA LEU A 370 -46.22 29.39 -27.26
C LEU A 370 -46.35 28.28 -28.31
N ASP A 371 -45.54 28.40 -29.35
CA ASP A 371 -45.42 27.41 -30.40
C ASP A 371 -44.72 26.13 -29.89
N ALA A 372 -45.24 24.97 -30.29
CA ALA A 372 -44.80 23.67 -29.81
C ALA A 372 -43.42 23.29 -30.37
N ASP A 373 -43.19 23.51 -31.67
CA ASP A 373 -41.92 23.18 -32.33
C ASP A 373 -40.79 24.09 -31.83
N TRP A 374 -41.09 25.37 -31.58
CA TRP A 374 -40.16 26.28 -30.92
C TRP A 374 -39.79 25.81 -29.51
N TYR A 375 -40.76 25.43 -28.66
CA TYR A 375 -40.48 24.92 -27.32
C TYR A 375 -39.69 23.59 -27.38
N ALA A 376 -40.04 22.70 -28.31
CA ALA A 376 -39.31 21.46 -28.58
C ALA A 376 -37.85 21.73 -28.94
N ALA A 377 -37.59 22.72 -29.80
CA ALA A 377 -36.23 23.12 -30.18
C ALA A 377 -35.45 23.73 -29.00
N GLN A 378 -36.11 24.52 -28.13
CA GLN A 378 -35.46 25.03 -26.91
C GLN A 378 -35.07 23.87 -25.98
N LEU A 379 -36.00 22.95 -25.67
CA LEU A 379 -35.75 21.84 -24.77
C LEU A 379 -34.74 20.83 -25.34
N GLY A 380 -34.85 20.49 -26.62
CA GLY A 380 -33.96 19.56 -27.33
C GLY A 380 -32.51 20.06 -27.43
N SER A 381 -32.28 21.39 -27.44
CA SER A 381 -30.93 21.96 -27.36
C SER A 381 -30.21 21.66 -26.03
N LEU A 382 -30.98 21.36 -24.97
CA LEU A 382 -30.49 21.11 -23.62
C LEU A 382 -30.38 19.62 -23.28
N ASP A 383 -31.02 18.73 -24.05
CA ASP A 383 -31.05 17.28 -23.79
C ASP A 383 -29.75 16.56 -24.18
N ARG A 384 -28.64 16.96 -23.55
CA ARG A 384 -27.31 16.40 -23.77
C ARG A 384 -26.56 16.22 -22.45
N THR A 385 -25.94 15.06 -22.25
CA THR A 385 -25.21 14.69 -21.03
C THR A 385 -23.68 14.90 -21.13
N ASP A 386 -23.20 15.55 -22.20
CA ASP A 386 -21.79 15.93 -22.38
C ASP A 386 -21.38 17.15 -21.52
N GLY A 387 -20.07 17.35 -21.36
CA GLY A 387 -19.48 18.44 -20.57
C GLY A 387 -19.10 18.04 -19.15
N GLU A 388 -18.86 19.05 -18.31
CA GLU A 388 -18.48 18.89 -16.90
C GLU A 388 -19.66 19.18 -15.94
N ILE A 389 -19.41 19.00 -14.64
CA ILE A 389 -20.36 19.23 -13.54
C ILE A 389 -21.06 20.59 -13.66
N ASP A 390 -20.31 21.65 -13.97
CA ASP A 390 -20.85 23.00 -14.06
C ASP A 390 -21.62 23.22 -15.39
N THR A 391 -21.23 22.54 -16.48
CA THR A 391 -21.99 22.50 -17.74
C THR A 391 -23.35 21.85 -17.55
N LEU A 392 -23.40 20.70 -16.89
CA LEU A 392 -24.64 19.97 -16.59
C LEU A 392 -25.52 20.76 -15.61
N SER A 393 -24.92 21.39 -14.59
CA SER A 393 -25.64 22.25 -13.65
C SER A 393 -26.29 23.46 -14.34
N ALA A 394 -25.58 24.09 -15.30
CA ALA A 394 -26.12 25.20 -16.09
C ALA A 394 -27.25 24.75 -17.04
N ARG A 395 -27.15 23.56 -17.65
CA ARG A 395 -28.24 22.99 -18.46
C ARG A 395 -29.47 22.67 -17.60
N ILE A 396 -29.30 22.07 -16.42
CA ILE A 396 -30.40 21.81 -15.48
C ILE A 396 -31.10 23.12 -15.07
N ALA A 397 -30.35 24.19 -14.78
CA ALA A 397 -30.94 25.49 -14.49
C ALA A 397 -31.82 26.01 -15.65
N GLN A 398 -31.34 25.90 -16.89
CA GLN A 398 -32.11 26.29 -18.09
C GLN A 398 -33.36 25.39 -18.29
N VAL A 399 -33.24 24.07 -18.07
CA VAL A 399 -34.38 23.13 -18.13
C VAL A 399 -35.43 23.43 -17.07
N ARG A 400 -35.07 23.93 -15.88
CA ARG A 400 -36.07 24.38 -14.88
C ARG A 400 -36.86 25.60 -15.33
N THR A 401 -36.24 26.55 -16.03
CA THR A 401 -36.96 27.69 -16.61
C THR A 401 -38.02 27.21 -17.61
N TRP A 402 -37.68 26.25 -18.48
CA TRP A 402 -38.64 25.63 -19.40
C TRP A 402 -39.68 24.74 -18.70
N THR A 403 -39.29 24.01 -17.65
CA THR A 403 -40.22 23.22 -16.81
C THR A 403 -41.26 24.11 -16.15
N TYR A 404 -40.88 25.31 -15.69
CA TYR A 404 -41.82 26.30 -15.15
C TYR A 404 -42.78 26.83 -16.23
N VAL A 405 -42.28 27.09 -17.45
CA VAL A 405 -43.09 27.44 -18.63
C VAL A 405 -44.12 26.33 -18.94
N ALA A 406 -43.72 25.06 -18.95
CA ALA A 406 -44.64 23.93 -19.17
C ALA A 406 -45.64 23.72 -18.02
N ASN A 407 -45.33 24.18 -16.81
CA ASN A 407 -46.26 24.15 -15.68
C ASN A 407 -47.31 25.28 -15.71
N ARG A 408 -47.26 26.21 -16.66
CA ARG A 408 -48.33 27.20 -16.88
C ARG A 408 -49.50 26.54 -17.65
N PRO A 409 -50.76 26.73 -17.21
CA PRO A 409 -51.87 25.88 -17.63
C PRO A 409 -52.35 26.10 -19.07
N ASP A 410 -52.06 27.26 -19.65
CA ASP A 410 -52.58 27.70 -20.96
C ASP A 410 -51.49 28.20 -21.92
N TRP A 411 -50.23 28.27 -21.49
CA TRP A 411 -49.12 28.81 -22.28
C TRP A 411 -48.65 27.88 -23.41
N LEU A 412 -48.91 26.57 -23.34
CA LEU A 412 -48.55 25.58 -24.36
C LEU A 412 -49.78 24.73 -24.75
N PRO A 413 -49.83 24.14 -25.95
CA PRO A 413 -50.69 22.98 -26.20
C PRO A 413 -50.21 21.80 -25.34
N ASP A 414 -51.15 20.94 -24.92
CA ASP A 414 -50.94 19.73 -24.13
C ASP A 414 -49.88 19.83 -23.00
N PRO A 415 -50.11 20.67 -21.97
CA PRO A 415 -49.11 20.95 -20.92
C PRO A 415 -48.58 19.71 -20.20
N GLU A 416 -49.40 18.66 -20.02
CA GLU A 416 -48.99 17.41 -19.37
C GLU A 416 -47.89 16.68 -20.15
N HIS A 417 -47.95 16.70 -21.50
CA HIS A 417 -46.90 16.13 -22.35
C HIS A 417 -45.58 16.89 -22.16
N TRP A 418 -45.62 18.22 -22.23
CA TRP A 418 -44.40 19.04 -22.08
C TRP A 418 -43.83 19.03 -20.66
N GLN A 419 -44.66 18.90 -19.62
CA GLN A 419 -44.21 18.65 -18.25
C GLN A 419 -43.51 17.29 -18.11
N GLY A 420 -44.02 16.26 -18.78
CA GLY A 420 -43.36 14.95 -18.88
C GLY A 420 -42.00 15.04 -19.58
N MET A 421 -41.97 15.63 -20.78
CA MET A 421 -40.73 15.79 -21.56
C MET A 421 -39.68 16.63 -20.82
N ALA A 422 -40.06 17.76 -20.23
CA ALA A 422 -39.11 18.61 -19.48
C ALA A 422 -38.56 17.89 -18.24
N ARG A 423 -39.38 17.07 -17.55
CA ARG A 423 -38.94 16.25 -16.41
C ARG A 423 -37.98 15.15 -16.84
N LEU A 424 -38.23 14.47 -17.95
CA LEU A 424 -37.32 13.44 -18.49
C LEU A 424 -35.92 14.02 -18.77
N VAL A 425 -35.86 15.26 -19.28
CA VAL A 425 -34.58 15.96 -19.48
C VAL A 425 -33.96 16.42 -18.15
N GLU A 426 -34.71 16.97 -17.17
CA GLU A 426 -34.13 17.29 -15.84
C GLU A 426 -33.58 16.03 -15.17
N ASP A 427 -34.30 14.90 -15.20
CA ASP A 427 -33.87 13.64 -14.58
C ASP A 427 -32.63 13.06 -15.27
N LYS A 428 -32.60 12.99 -16.61
CA LYS A 428 -31.45 12.51 -17.40
C LYS A 428 -30.19 13.35 -17.17
N LEU A 429 -30.32 14.67 -17.10
CA LEU A 429 -29.21 15.57 -16.74
C LEU A 429 -28.80 15.42 -15.25
N SER A 430 -29.77 15.20 -14.36
CA SER A 430 -29.55 15.03 -12.92
C SER A 430 -28.77 13.76 -12.58
N ASP A 431 -29.03 12.67 -13.30
CA ASP A 431 -28.33 11.40 -13.13
C ASP A 431 -26.91 11.50 -13.70
N ALA A 432 -26.73 12.07 -14.90
CA ALA A 432 -25.40 12.37 -15.43
C ALA A 432 -24.59 13.29 -14.48
N LEU A 433 -25.22 14.29 -13.87
CA LEU A 433 -24.59 15.15 -12.85
C LEU A 433 -24.21 14.36 -11.60
N HIS A 434 -25.08 13.44 -11.14
CA HIS A 434 -24.78 12.55 -10.01
C HIS A 434 -23.57 11.65 -10.31
N GLU A 435 -23.51 11.03 -11.49
CA GLU A 435 -22.39 10.19 -11.91
C GLU A 435 -21.08 10.97 -11.96
N ARG A 436 -21.09 12.19 -12.52
CA ARG A 436 -19.90 13.06 -12.57
C ARG A 436 -19.44 13.49 -11.16
N LEU A 437 -20.37 13.79 -10.25
CA LEU A 437 -20.05 14.09 -8.85
C LEU A 437 -19.48 12.86 -8.14
N ALA A 438 -20.10 11.68 -8.29
CA ALA A 438 -19.62 10.44 -7.69
C ALA A 438 -18.23 10.06 -8.21
N HIS A 439 -18.00 10.08 -9.52
CA HIS A 439 -16.69 9.79 -10.13
C HIS A 439 -15.59 10.79 -9.69
N ARG A 440 -15.94 12.07 -9.51
CA ARG A 440 -14.99 13.11 -9.08
C ARG A 440 -14.68 13.06 -7.58
N PHE A 441 -15.65 12.73 -6.72
CA PHE A 441 -15.54 12.90 -5.26
C PHE A 441 -15.59 11.60 -4.44
N VAL A 442 -15.83 10.44 -5.06
CA VAL A 442 -15.87 9.13 -4.40
C VAL A 442 -14.98 8.13 -5.15
N ASP A 443 -13.87 7.70 -4.55
CA ASP A 443 -13.21 6.47 -4.98
C ASP A 443 -13.97 5.27 -4.45
N ARG A 444 -14.80 4.67 -5.33
CA ARG A 444 -15.60 3.47 -5.01
C ARG A 444 -14.75 2.30 -4.50
N ARG A 445 -13.49 2.14 -4.94
CA ARG A 445 -12.62 1.02 -4.51
C ARG A 445 -12.20 1.20 -3.05
N THR A 446 -11.56 2.32 -2.73
CA THR A 446 -11.16 2.65 -1.36
C THR A 446 -12.37 2.72 -0.41
N SER A 447 -13.51 3.20 -0.89
CA SER A 447 -14.76 3.27 -0.13
C SER A 447 -15.28 1.87 0.28
N VAL A 448 -15.40 0.94 -0.66
CA VAL A 448 -15.85 -0.45 -0.38
C VAL A 448 -14.85 -1.18 0.53
N LEU A 449 -13.55 -1.03 0.29
CA LEU A 449 -12.49 -1.59 1.13
C LEU A 449 -12.63 -1.13 2.59
N MET A 450 -12.77 0.18 2.78
CA MET A 450 -12.94 0.80 4.10
C MET A 450 -14.29 0.48 4.76
N ARG A 451 -15.28 -0.02 4.02
CA ARG A 451 -16.53 -0.56 4.57
C ARG A 451 -16.34 -1.98 5.08
N ARG A 452 -15.83 -2.90 4.25
CA ARG A 452 -15.56 -4.31 4.63
C ARG A 452 -14.60 -4.43 5.82
N LEU A 453 -13.55 -3.61 5.87
CA LEU A 453 -12.62 -3.52 7.01
C LEU A 453 -13.29 -3.12 8.35
N ARG A 454 -14.46 -2.46 8.33
CA ARG A 454 -15.22 -2.08 9.53
C ARG A 454 -16.36 -3.04 9.86
N GLU A 455 -16.93 -3.70 8.85
CA GLU A 455 -17.96 -4.72 9.00
C GLU A 455 -17.44 -5.99 9.73
N ASN A 456 -16.12 -6.12 9.93
CA ASN A 456 -15.45 -7.31 10.47
C ASN A 456 -15.73 -8.61 9.67
N ALA A 457 -16.11 -8.46 8.40
CA ALA A 457 -16.11 -9.56 7.45
C ALA A 457 -14.72 -10.20 7.41
N MET A 458 -14.65 -11.52 7.28
CA MET A 458 -13.40 -12.17 6.91
C MET A 458 -13.08 -11.74 5.48
N LEU A 459 -12.03 -10.93 5.33
CA LEU A 459 -11.48 -10.57 4.04
C LEU A 459 -10.82 -11.81 3.44
N GLU A 460 -11.22 -12.19 2.24
CA GLU A 460 -10.71 -13.39 1.59
C GLU A 460 -9.31 -13.09 1.04
N ALA A 461 -8.32 -13.81 1.58
CA ALA A 461 -6.92 -13.70 1.19
C ALA A 461 -6.51 -14.93 0.39
N GLU A 462 -6.26 -14.75 -0.90
CA GLU A 462 -5.75 -15.79 -1.78
C GLU A 462 -4.22 -15.72 -1.82
N VAL A 463 -3.56 -16.87 -1.81
CA VAL A 463 -2.11 -16.98 -2.06
C VAL A 463 -1.93 -17.70 -3.39
N THR A 464 -1.32 -17.02 -4.35
CA THR A 464 -1.09 -17.59 -5.69
C THR A 464 -0.03 -18.70 -5.65
N ALA A 465 0.06 -19.49 -6.73
CA ALA A 465 1.15 -20.45 -6.92
C ALA A 465 2.55 -19.80 -7.00
N THR A 466 2.63 -18.49 -7.28
CA THR A 466 3.88 -17.71 -7.22
C THR A 466 4.21 -17.18 -5.82
N GLY A 467 3.32 -17.37 -4.84
CA GLY A 467 3.47 -16.86 -3.48
C GLY A 467 2.97 -15.42 -3.29
N ASP A 468 2.33 -14.81 -4.28
CA ASP A 468 1.73 -13.49 -4.14
C ASP A 468 0.48 -13.55 -3.27
N VAL A 469 0.35 -12.64 -2.32
CA VAL A 469 -0.78 -12.54 -1.39
C VAL A 469 -1.73 -11.45 -1.88
N LEU A 470 -2.89 -11.89 -2.37
CA LEU A 470 -4.00 -11.07 -2.79
C LEU A 470 -5.02 -11.02 -1.65
N VAL A 471 -5.52 -9.83 -1.29
CA VAL A 471 -6.68 -9.67 -0.40
C VAL A 471 -7.77 -8.99 -1.20
N GLU A 472 -8.90 -9.66 -1.39
CA GLU A 472 -10.01 -9.16 -2.25
C GLU A 472 -9.54 -8.78 -3.67
N GLY A 473 -8.55 -9.50 -4.21
CA GLY A 473 -7.92 -9.22 -5.51
C GLY A 473 -6.87 -8.09 -5.53
N GLN A 474 -6.59 -7.44 -4.40
CA GLN A 474 -5.50 -6.45 -4.29
C GLN A 474 -4.21 -7.10 -3.77
N HIS A 475 -3.08 -6.91 -4.47
CA HIS A 475 -1.76 -7.35 -4.01
C HIS A 475 -1.33 -6.61 -2.74
N VAL A 476 -0.96 -7.37 -1.70
CA VAL A 476 -0.52 -6.83 -0.39
C VAL A 476 0.96 -7.17 -0.12
N GLY A 477 1.47 -8.25 -0.71
CA GLY A 477 2.84 -8.71 -0.53
C GLY A 477 3.08 -10.12 -1.06
N MET A 478 4.17 -10.74 -0.62
CA MET A 478 4.58 -12.09 -1.03
C MET A 478 4.87 -12.99 0.18
N LEU A 479 4.36 -14.21 0.18
CA LEU A 479 4.67 -15.27 1.14
C LEU A 479 5.75 -16.19 0.54
N GLN A 480 6.91 -16.28 1.21
CA GLN A 480 8.01 -17.18 0.87
C GLN A 480 8.29 -18.11 2.06
N GLY A 481 8.08 -19.41 1.89
CA GLY A 481 8.21 -20.40 2.96
C GLY A 481 7.19 -20.14 4.07
N PHE A 482 7.69 -19.62 5.20
CA PHE A 482 6.89 -19.20 6.35
C PHE A 482 7.04 -17.70 6.66
N ARG A 483 7.43 -16.89 5.67
CA ARG A 483 7.72 -15.47 5.82
C ARG A 483 6.91 -14.62 4.85
N PHE A 484 6.16 -13.65 5.39
CA PHE A 484 5.42 -12.68 4.59
C PHE A 484 6.25 -11.39 4.40
N THR A 485 6.25 -10.83 3.19
CA THR A 485 6.91 -9.56 2.88
C THR A 485 5.91 -8.65 2.17
N ALA A 486 5.40 -7.64 2.88
CA ALA A 486 4.48 -6.65 2.31
C ALA A 486 5.15 -5.79 1.21
N ASP A 487 4.41 -5.36 0.18
CA ASP A 487 4.96 -4.50 -0.88
C ASP A 487 5.31 -3.09 -0.35
N PRO A 488 6.58 -2.65 -0.39
CA PRO A 488 6.98 -1.31 0.04
C PRO A 488 6.46 -0.17 -0.87
N LYS A 489 5.91 -0.46 -2.06
CA LYS A 489 5.26 0.55 -2.92
C LYS A 489 3.87 0.95 -2.40
N ALA A 490 3.23 0.11 -1.59
CA ALA A 490 1.97 0.43 -0.94
C ALA A 490 2.22 1.43 0.21
N GLY A 491 1.98 2.72 -0.04
CA GLY A 491 2.17 3.80 0.94
C GLY A 491 0.84 4.37 1.45
N GLY A 492 0.47 4.08 2.71
CA GLY A 492 -0.72 4.68 3.32
C GLY A 492 -1.03 4.17 4.73
N SER A 493 -2.06 4.74 5.37
CA SER A 493 -2.62 4.20 6.61
C SER A 493 -3.41 2.91 6.37
N GLU A 494 -4.05 2.77 5.21
CA GLU A 494 -4.80 1.56 4.81
C GLU A 494 -3.90 0.32 4.76
N VAL A 495 -2.64 0.48 4.34
CA VAL A 495 -1.67 -0.62 4.20
C VAL A 495 -1.38 -1.31 5.54
N LYS A 496 -1.48 -0.59 6.67
CA LYS A 496 -1.39 -1.21 8.00
C LYS A 496 -2.62 -2.05 8.34
N ALA A 497 -3.81 -1.68 7.85
CA ALA A 497 -5.02 -2.46 8.03
C ALA A 497 -5.05 -3.68 7.10
N LEU A 498 -4.65 -3.51 5.83
CA LEU A 498 -4.48 -4.59 4.85
C LEU A 498 -3.44 -5.62 5.32
N ASN A 499 -2.27 -5.18 5.78
CA ASN A 499 -1.25 -6.10 6.31
C ASN A 499 -1.76 -6.87 7.55
N LEU A 500 -2.54 -6.22 8.44
CA LEU A 500 -3.11 -6.89 9.61
C LEU A 500 -4.19 -7.92 9.22
N ALA A 501 -5.00 -7.62 8.20
CA ALA A 501 -5.99 -8.54 7.64
C ALA A 501 -5.32 -9.73 6.95
N ALA A 502 -4.33 -9.47 6.07
CA ALA A 502 -3.53 -10.49 5.41
C ALA A 502 -2.85 -11.41 6.43
N MET A 503 -2.15 -10.86 7.45
CA MET A 503 -1.51 -11.67 8.49
C MET A 503 -2.50 -12.55 9.26
N LYS A 504 -3.74 -12.09 9.49
CA LYS A 504 -4.78 -12.88 10.15
C LYS A 504 -5.29 -14.03 9.26
N ALA A 505 -5.43 -13.81 7.95
CA ALA A 505 -5.90 -14.81 7.01
C ALA A 505 -4.81 -15.83 6.60
N LEU A 506 -3.55 -15.40 6.53
CA LEU A 506 -2.40 -16.26 6.18
C LEU A 506 -2.11 -17.40 7.18
N GLY A 507 -2.68 -17.34 8.40
CA GLY A 507 -2.42 -18.34 9.44
C GLY A 507 -2.73 -19.78 9.02
N SER A 508 -3.87 -20.02 8.37
CA SER A 508 -4.27 -21.36 7.94
C SER A 508 -3.43 -21.90 6.78
N GLU A 509 -2.96 -21.06 5.85
CA GLU A 509 -2.03 -21.49 4.79
C GLU A 509 -0.63 -21.74 5.36
N ILE A 510 -0.19 -20.99 6.37
CA ILE A 510 1.07 -21.27 7.10
C ILE A 510 1.02 -22.62 7.81
N GLU A 511 -0.10 -22.99 8.44
CA GLU A 511 -0.30 -24.32 9.03
C GLU A 511 -0.36 -25.43 7.94
N ALA A 512 -1.06 -25.19 6.83
CA ALA A 512 -1.12 -26.13 5.70
C ALA A 512 0.24 -26.32 5.00
N ARG A 513 1.09 -25.28 4.94
CA ARG A 513 2.50 -25.39 4.52
C ARG A 513 3.33 -26.18 5.52
N ALA A 514 3.13 -25.96 6.83
CA ALA A 514 3.87 -26.69 7.87
C ALA A 514 3.58 -28.20 7.82
N ALA A 515 2.30 -28.59 7.68
CA ALA A 515 1.92 -29.99 7.51
C ALA A 515 2.55 -30.63 6.25
N ARG A 516 2.55 -29.92 5.12
CA ARG A 516 3.23 -30.37 3.89
C ARG A 516 4.74 -30.54 4.07
N VAL A 517 5.42 -29.63 4.78
CA VAL A 517 6.86 -29.75 5.11
C VAL A 517 7.14 -30.96 6.01
N VAL A 518 6.29 -31.25 6.99
CA VAL A 518 6.46 -32.42 7.88
C VAL A 518 6.36 -33.74 7.11
N LEU A 519 5.46 -33.83 6.12
CA LEU A 519 5.23 -35.02 5.30
C LEU A 519 6.18 -35.17 4.09
N ALA A 520 6.94 -34.13 3.74
CA ALA A 520 7.80 -34.13 2.56
C ALA A 520 8.99 -35.10 2.67
N GLY A 521 9.42 -35.67 1.54
CA GLY A 521 10.58 -36.56 1.43
C GLY A 521 11.93 -35.86 1.62
N ASP A 522 13.01 -36.63 1.81
CA ASP A 522 14.38 -36.08 2.00
C ASP A 522 14.98 -35.45 0.71
N ASP A 523 14.33 -35.67 -0.43
CA ASP A 523 14.59 -35.15 -1.77
C ASP A 523 13.94 -33.77 -2.03
N ALA A 524 12.83 -33.46 -1.36
CA ALA A 524 12.12 -32.18 -1.48
C ALA A 524 12.87 -30.99 -0.84
N PHE A 525 13.99 -31.26 -0.17
CA PHE A 525 14.80 -30.28 0.55
C PHE A 525 16.21 -30.14 -0.06
N LEU A 526 16.67 -28.90 -0.21
CA LEU A 526 18.00 -28.59 -0.73
C LEU A 526 18.71 -27.56 0.15
N LEU A 527 20.00 -27.81 0.46
CA LEU A 527 20.88 -26.85 1.13
C LEU A 527 21.62 -26.04 0.06
N SER A 528 21.27 -24.76 -0.06
CA SER A 528 21.96 -23.81 -0.92
C SER A 528 23.29 -23.35 -0.29
N HIS A 529 24.23 -22.89 -1.10
CA HIS A 529 25.58 -22.51 -0.65
C HIS A 529 25.58 -21.30 0.31
N ASP A 530 24.61 -20.39 0.14
CA ASP A 530 24.23 -19.30 1.06
C ASP A 530 23.85 -19.74 2.50
N GLY A 531 23.74 -21.05 2.74
CA GLY A 531 23.35 -21.63 4.01
C GLY A 531 21.84 -21.70 4.25
N LEU A 532 21.02 -21.46 3.22
CA LEU A 532 19.57 -21.62 3.29
C LEU A 532 19.16 -23.07 2.97
N VAL A 533 18.27 -23.61 3.80
CA VAL A 533 17.51 -24.82 3.47
C VAL A 533 16.24 -24.39 2.76
N ARG A 534 16.07 -24.89 1.54
CA ARG A 534 14.92 -24.64 0.68
C ARG A 534 14.04 -25.88 0.60
N TRP A 535 12.73 -25.68 0.66
CA TRP A 535 11.69 -26.67 0.39
C TRP A 535 10.98 -26.26 -0.90
N THR A 536 10.97 -27.14 -1.92
CA THR A 536 10.41 -26.83 -3.26
C THR A 536 10.85 -25.46 -3.84
N GLY A 537 12.07 -25.03 -3.52
CA GLY A 537 12.66 -23.73 -3.93
C GLY A 537 12.54 -22.59 -2.90
N GLU A 538 11.49 -22.60 -2.07
CA GLU A 538 11.23 -21.58 -1.05
C GLU A 538 12.14 -21.74 0.19
N PRO A 539 12.70 -20.65 0.77
CA PRO A 539 13.57 -20.74 1.94
C PRO A 539 12.78 -20.95 3.25
N VAL A 540 13.05 -22.06 3.96
CA VAL A 540 12.34 -22.44 5.20
C VAL A 540 13.21 -22.41 6.46
N ALA A 541 14.53 -22.56 6.33
CA ALA A 541 15.47 -22.47 7.44
C ALA A 541 16.85 -21.93 7.00
N ARG A 542 17.67 -21.51 7.95
CA ARG A 542 19.09 -21.17 7.75
C ARG A 542 19.98 -22.03 8.65
N LEU A 543 21.10 -22.50 8.10
CA LEU A 543 22.14 -23.23 8.80
C LEU A 543 22.91 -22.31 9.75
N VAL A 544 23.11 -22.74 10.99
CA VAL A 544 23.84 -21.99 12.04
C VAL A 544 24.86 -22.89 12.75
N ALA A 545 25.95 -22.30 13.22
CA ALA A 545 27.05 -23.04 13.83
C ALA A 545 26.60 -23.83 15.07
N GLY A 546 26.91 -25.13 15.08
CA GLY A 546 26.77 -25.99 16.25
C GLY A 546 28.09 -26.13 17.02
N GLU A 547 28.10 -27.03 18.01
CA GLU A 547 29.24 -27.25 18.90
C GLU A 547 30.39 -27.96 18.15
N LYS A 548 30.09 -29.05 17.43
CA LYS A 548 31.02 -29.67 16.46
C LYS A 548 30.76 -29.17 15.04
N VAL A 549 31.78 -29.28 14.17
CA VAL A 549 31.66 -28.94 12.74
C VAL A 549 30.67 -29.85 12.01
N LEU A 550 30.59 -31.12 12.42
CA LEU A 550 29.69 -32.13 11.84
C LEU A 550 28.30 -32.16 12.49
N GLU A 551 28.03 -31.28 13.46
CA GLU A 551 26.76 -31.18 14.19
C GLU A 551 26.18 -29.75 14.06
N PRO A 552 25.98 -29.22 12.83
CA PRO A 552 25.35 -27.92 12.63
C PRO A 552 23.91 -27.90 13.15
N ARG A 553 23.42 -26.72 13.52
CA ARG A 553 22.02 -26.50 13.92
C ARG A 553 21.26 -25.76 12.82
N LEU A 554 19.94 -25.82 12.85
CA LEU A 554 19.07 -24.99 12.01
C LEU A 554 18.44 -23.88 12.83
N ARG A 555 18.14 -22.77 12.16
CA ARG A 555 17.24 -21.73 12.63
C ARG A 555 16.12 -21.59 11.60
N LEU A 556 14.89 -21.91 11.98
CA LEU A 556 13.72 -21.72 11.12
C LEU A 556 13.57 -20.26 10.71
N LEU A 557 13.15 -20.03 9.46
CA LEU A 557 12.87 -18.70 8.89
C LEU A 557 11.36 -18.44 8.93
N VAL A 558 10.89 -18.00 10.09
CA VAL A 558 9.47 -17.73 10.35
C VAL A 558 9.31 -16.39 11.05
N GLU A 559 8.23 -15.69 10.74
CA GLU A 559 7.73 -14.56 11.53
C GLU A 559 6.72 -15.05 12.60
N GLU A 560 6.01 -14.14 13.27
CA GLU A 560 5.39 -14.35 14.60
C GLU A 560 4.27 -15.44 14.68
N HIS A 561 3.89 -16.04 13.54
CA HIS A 561 2.65 -16.80 13.37
C HIS A 561 2.80 -18.33 13.37
N LEU A 562 3.98 -18.91 13.10
CA LEU A 562 4.18 -20.37 13.29
C LEU A 562 4.68 -20.66 14.71
N ASN A 563 3.76 -21.13 15.56
CA ASN A 563 3.96 -21.35 16.98
C ASN A 563 3.36 -22.69 17.43
N GLY A 564 3.62 -23.09 18.69
CA GLY A 564 3.19 -24.38 19.22
C GLY A 564 3.74 -25.61 18.45
N ALA A 565 2.97 -26.70 18.48
CA ALA A 565 3.41 -28.02 17.99
C ALA A 565 3.78 -28.06 16.50
N ALA A 566 3.11 -27.27 15.64
CA ALA A 566 3.40 -27.25 14.19
C ALA A 566 4.85 -26.79 13.91
N ARG A 567 5.33 -25.81 14.69
CA ARG A 567 6.73 -25.37 14.63
C ARG A 567 7.70 -26.47 15.05
N GLU A 568 7.42 -27.14 16.17
CA GLU A 568 8.29 -28.19 16.71
C GLU A 568 8.41 -29.38 15.75
N GLN A 569 7.31 -29.77 15.09
CA GLN A 569 7.31 -30.82 14.07
C GLN A 569 8.16 -30.44 12.84
N VAL A 570 8.05 -29.21 12.34
CA VAL A 570 8.89 -28.70 11.24
C VAL A 570 10.37 -28.63 11.66
N GLU A 571 10.67 -28.16 12.87
CA GLU A 571 12.05 -28.08 13.39
C GLU A 571 12.67 -29.49 13.53
N ALA A 572 11.90 -30.46 14.02
CA ALA A 572 12.32 -31.87 14.10
C ALA A 572 12.53 -32.49 12.71
N ARG A 573 11.61 -32.28 11.75
CA ARG A 573 11.70 -32.83 10.39
C ARG A 573 12.95 -32.35 9.65
N LEU A 574 13.23 -31.04 9.71
CA LEU A 574 14.40 -30.45 9.06
C LEU A 574 15.71 -30.79 9.78
N THR A 575 15.69 -30.94 11.12
CA THR A 575 16.87 -31.39 11.88
C THR A 575 17.22 -32.85 11.57
N LEU A 576 16.21 -33.72 11.43
CA LEU A 576 16.39 -35.10 10.99
C LEU A 576 16.97 -35.16 9.56
N TRP A 577 16.41 -34.38 8.63
CA TRP A 577 16.92 -34.26 7.27
C TRP A 577 18.39 -33.82 7.24
N LEU A 578 18.75 -32.76 7.99
CA LEU A 578 20.12 -32.26 8.03
C LEU A 578 21.09 -33.31 8.59
N LYS A 579 20.68 -34.05 9.63
CA LYS A 579 21.46 -35.17 10.17
C LYS A 579 21.68 -36.26 9.11
N ASN A 580 20.62 -36.69 8.42
CA ASN A 580 20.70 -37.65 7.31
C ASN A 580 21.65 -37.14 6.20
N HIS A 581 21.51 -35.87 5.81
CA HIS A 581 22.31 -35.25 4.75
C HIS A 581 23.80 -35.21 5.09
N VAL A 582 24.15 -34.80 6.31
CA VAL A 582 25.55 -34.78 6.79
C VAL A 582 26.10 -36.22 6.89
N THR A 583 25.34 -37.16 7.46
CA THR A 583 25.78 -38.57 7.54
C THR A 583 25.98 -39.20 6.16
N ARG A 584 25.11 -38.91 5.18
CA ARG A 584 25.22 -39.39 3.79
C ARG A 584 26.49 -38.92 3.08
N LEU A 585 26.92 -37.68 3.30
CA LEU A 585 28.08 -37.09 2.59
C LEU A 585 29.40 -37.13 3.38
N LEU A 586 29.33 -37.06 4.71
CA LEU A 586 30.48 -36.95 5.61
C LEU A 586 30.54 -38.05 6.69
N GLY A 587 29.65 -39.06 6.64
CA GLY A 587 29.60 -40.15 7.61
C GLY A 587 30.90 -40.96 7.75
N ALA A 588 31.75 -41.00 6.72
CA ALA A 588 33.10 -41.57 6.84
C ALA A 588 33.98 -40.84 7.87
N ILE A 589 33.77 -39.53 8.08
CA ILE A 589 34.42 -38.77 9.16
C ILE A 589 33.82 -39.16 10.52
N GLN A 590 32.49 -39.32 10.60
CA GLN A 590 31.81 -39.74 11.83
C GLN A 590 32.28 -41.13 12.29
N ILE A 591 32.45 -42.07 11.35
CA ILE A 591 33.02 -43.41 11.59
C ILE A 591 34.48 -43.29 12.09
N LEU A 592 35.28 -42.38 11.52
CA LEU A 592 36.66 -42.15 11.95
C LEU A 592 36.75 -41.51 13.35
N GLU A 593 35.85 -40.57 13.67
CA GLU A 593 35.72 -39.97 15.00
C GLU A 593 35.25 -41.00 16.03
N ALA A 594 34.33 -41.91 15.66
CA ALA A 594 33.79 -42.96 16.51
C ALA A 594 34.67 -44.23 16.62
N ALA A 595 35.75 -44.36 15.86
CA ALA A 595 36.55 -45.59 15.79
C ALA A 595 37.24 -45.98 17.12
N GLU A 596 36.59 -46.84 17.90
CA GLU A 596 37.12 -47.42 19.16
C GLU A 596 38.17 -48.52 18.91
N ASN A 597 38.14 -49.17 17.74
CA ASN A 597 39.07 -50.23 17.32
C ASN A 597 40.48 -49.71 16.97
N VAL A 598 40.81 -48.46 17.32
CA VAL A 598 42.09 -47.82 17.05
C VAL A 598 42.61 -47.19 18.34
N ALA A 599 43.82 -47.55 18.77
CA ALA A 599 44.42 -47.10 20.01
C ALA A 599 45.63 -46.16 19.79
N GLY A 600 46.06 -45.48 20.87
CA GLY A 600 47.31 -44.73 20.93
C GLY A 600 47.51 -43.70 19.80
N ILE A 601 48.69 -43.74 19.19
CA ILE A 601 49.10 -42.78 18.14
C ILE A 601 48.15 -42.82 16.94
N ALA A 602 47.68 -44.00 16.55
CA ALA A 602 46.74 -44.16 15.44
C ALA A 602 45.40 -43.45 15.73
N ARG A 603 44.93 -43.49 16.98
CA ARG A 603 43.70 -42.79 17.42
C ARG A 603 43.86 -41.28 17.38
N GLY A 604 45.04 -40.77 17.75
CA GLY A 604 45.39 -39.35 17.62
C GLY A 604 45.37 -38.88 16.16
N ILE A 605 45.94 -39.66 15.24
CA ILE A 605 45.93 -39.35 13.79
C ILE A 605 44.51 -39.40 13.22
N ALA A 606 43.69 -40.37 13.64
CA ALA A 606 42.27 -40.45 13.26
C ALA A 606 41.51 -39.18 13.68
N TYR A 607 41.64 -38.78 14.95
CA TYR A 607 41.00 -37.59 15.50
C TYR A 607 41.44 -36.30 14.79
N GLN A 608 42.76 -36.08 14.62
CA GLN A 608 43.28 -34.92 13.89
C GLN A 608 42.83 -34.90 12.42
N THR A 609 42.66 -36.07 11.79
CA THR A 609 42.15 -36.17 10.41
C THR A 609 40.66 -35.85 10.34
N ALA A 610 39.89 -36.20 11.39
CA ALA A 610 38.47 -35.84 11.49
C ALA A 610 38.27 -34.33 11.71
N GLU A 611 39.01 -33.71 12.64
CA GLU A 611 39.02 -32.24 12.82
C GLU A 611 39.47 -31.49 11.57
N ALA A 612 40.38 -32.09 10.77
CA ALA A 612 40.81 -31.59 9.47
C ALA A 612 39.83 -31.89 8.32
N LEU A 613 38.59 -32.32 8.62
CA LEU A 613 37.53 -32.65 7.66
C LEU A 613 37.97 -33.65 6.57
N GLY A 614 38.77 -34.65 6.96
CA GLY A 614 39.27 -35.71 6.08
C GLY A 614 40.48 -35.32 5.23
N VAL A 615 41.13 -34.16 5.46
CA VAL A 615 42.31 -33.67 4.73
C VAL A 615 43.33 -33.02 5.68
N LEU A 616 44.24 -33.84 6.20
CA LEU A 616 45.30 -33.43 7.13
C LEU A 616 46.65 -33.29 6.41
N GLU A 617 47.41 -32.21 6.67
CA GLU A 617 48.78 -32.07 6.17
C GLU A 617 49.73 -33.02 6.91
N ARG A 618 50.45 -33.87 6.18
CA ARG A 618 51.34 -34.89 6.77
C ARG A 618 52.49 -34.29 7.59
N SER A 619 52.87 -33.04 7.32
CA SER A 619 53.86 -32.28 8.09
C SER A 619 53.41 -31.97 9.52
N LYS A 620 52.10 -31.89 9.80
CA LYS A 620 51.57 -31.56 11.14
C LYS A 620 51.65 -32.73 12.12
N VAL A 621 51.65 -33.96 11.59
CA VAL A 621 51.80 -35.22 12.35
C VAL A 621 53.10 -35.96 12.00
N GLY A 622 54.16 -35.17 11.77
CA GLY A 622 55.42 -35.65 11.19
C GLY A 622 56.26 -36.55 12.12
N GLU A 623 55.96 -36.58 13.42
CA GLU A 623 56.63 -37.45 14.40
C GLU A 623 55.77 -38.66 14.73
N GLU A 624 54.46 -38.47 14.91
CA GLU A 624 53.46 -39.52 15.03
C GLU A 624 53.53 -40.48 13.84
N MET A 625 53.67 -39.97 12.60
CA MET A 625 53.81 -40.79 11.40
C MET A 625 55.12 -41.59 11.31
N LYS A 626 56.15 -41.24 12.10
CA LYS A 626 57.39 -42.05 12.23
C LYS A 626 57.21 -43.14 13.28
N ALA A 627 56.58 -42.80 14.40
CA ALA A 627 56.30 -43.71 15.51
C ALA A 627 55.13 -44.68 15.27
N LEU A 628 54.22 -44.34 14.34
CA LEU A 628 53.09 -45.18 13.95
C LEU A 628 53.58 -46.48 13.29
N ASP A 629 53.24 -47.61 13.92
CA ASP A 629 53.55 -48.97 13.50
C ASP A 629 52.76 -49.42 12.24
N GLN A 630 52.99 -50.67 11.81
CA GLN A 630 52.32 -51.21 10.62
C GLN A 630 50.86 -51.64 10.90
N GLU A 631 50.52 -52.00 12.14
CA GLU A 631 49.17 -52.40 12.55
C GLU A 631 48.22 -51.20 12.62
N GLY A 632 48.62 -50.10 13.28
CA GLY A 632 47.91 -48.83 13.26
C GLY A 632 47.76 -48.26 11.83
N ARG A 633 48.78 -48.43 10.97
CA ARG A 633 48.64 -48.11 9.53
C ARG A 633 47.64 -49.03 8.81
N ALA A 634 47.45 -50.28 9.23
CA ALA A 634 46.47 -51.18 8.64
C ALA A 634 45.05 -50.78 9.04
N ALA A 635 44.80 -50.57 10.35
CA ALA A 635 43.52 -50.13 10.88
C ALA A 635 43.05 -48.79 10.26
N LEU A 636 43.95 -47.79 10.16
CA LEU A 636 43.60 -46.51 9.52
C LEU A 636 43.28 -46.64 8.02
N ARG A 637 43.92 -47.59 7.30
CA ARG A 637 43.56 -47.89 5.89
C ARG A 637 42.20 -48.57 5.77
N GLN A 638 41.82 -49.44 6.71
CA GLN A 638 40.48 -50.04 6.76
C GLN A 638 39.40 -48.97 6.98
N LEU A 639 39.69 -47.95 7.80
CA LEU A 639 38.85 -46.75 7.97
C LEU A 639 38.92 -45.76 6.78
N GLY A 640 39.52 -46.14 5.65
CA GLY A 640 39.51 -45.37 4.41
C GLY A 640 40.58 -44.29 4.26
N ILE A 641 41.53 -44.17 5.20
CA ILE A 641 42.64 -43.22 5.10
C ILE A 641 43.69 -43.69 4.08
N ARG A 642 44.18 -42.75 3.27
CA ARG A 642 45.38 -42.88 2.44
C ARG A 642 46.49 -41.95 2.96
N PHE A 643 47.71 -42.50 2.96
CA PHE A 643 48.92 -41.80 3.37
C PHE A 643 49.70 -41.36 2.13
N GLY A 644 49.53 -40.10 1.72
CA GLY A 644 50.26 -39.50 0.61
C GLY A 644 51.68 -39.07 0.99
N ALA A 645 52.39 -38.47 0.04
CA ALA A 645 53.63 -37.74 0.29
C ALA A 645 53.38 -36.47 1.13
N PHE A 646 52.33 -35.71 0.83
CA PHE A 646 52.08 -34.40 1.44
C PHE A 646 50.89 -34.36 2.40
N HIS A 647 49.88 -35.23 2.22
CA HIS A 647 48.67 -35.26 3.04
C HIS A 647 48.30 -36.67 3.52
N ILE A 648 47.54 -36.71 4.61
CA ILE A 648 46.76 -37.85 5.08
C ILE A 648 45.30 -37.52 4.77
N TYR A 649 44.64 -38.31 3.93
CA TYR A 649 43.34 -37.94 3.36
C TYR A 649 42.43 -39.13 3.09
N MET A 650 41.13 -38.88 2.95
CA MET A 650 40.12 -39.91 2.66
C MET A 650 39.58 -39.73 1.22
N PRO A 651 39.91 -40.61 0.26
CA PRO A 651 39.54 -40.42 -1.15
C PRO A 651 38.03 -40.30 -1.40
N ALA A 652 37.21 -41.04 -0.64
CA ALA A 652 35.75 -40.98 -0.74
C ALA A 652 35.18 -39.58 -0.49
N LEU A 653 35.87 -38.78 0.34
CA LEU A 653 35.45 -37.44 0.74
C LEU A 653 35.97 -36.34 -0.21
N LEU A 654 36.85 -36.64 -1.16
CA LEU A 654 37.32 -35.68 -2.17
C LEU A 654 36.35 -35.53 -3.36
N LYS A 655 35.20 -36.22 -3.35
CA LYS A 655 34.11 -36.00 -4.31
C LYS A 655 33.50 -34.59 -4.13
N PRO A 656 32.93 -33.99 -5.21
CA PRO A 656 32.33 -32.65 -5.17
C PRO A 656 31.37 -32.38 -4.01
N ALA A 657 30.29 -33.15 -3.86
CA ALA A 657 29.27 -32.87 -2.83
C ALA A 657 29.80 -32.96 -1.37
N PRO A 658 30.58 -33.99 -0.98
CA PRO A 658 31.28 -33.99 0.30
C PRO A 658 32.24 -32.80 0.51
N ARG A 659 32.93 -32.32 -0.52
CA ARG A 659 33.81 -31.14 -0.40
C ARG A 659 33.05 -29.82 -0.29
N ALA A 660 31.95 -29.65 -1.04
CA ALA A 660 31.09 -28.48 -0.91
C ALA A 660 30.52 -28.36 0.51
N LEU A 661 29.96 -29.45 1.05
CA LEU A 661 29.46 -29.47 2.43
C LEU A 661 30.58 -29.26 3.47
N ALA A 662 31.76 -29.88 3.29
CA ALA A 662 32.90 -29.66 4.19
C ALA A 662 33.39 -28.20 4.18
N ALA A 663 33.44 -27.55 3.02
CA ALA A 663 33.78 -26.14 2.89
C ALA A 663 32.75 -25.23 3.59
N GLN A 664 31.46 -25.49 3.36
CA GLN A 664 30.37 -24.72 3.96
C GLN A 664 30.34 -24.85 5.50
N LEU A 665 30.49 -26.07 6.04
CA LEU A 665 30.56 -26.31 7.49
C LEU A 665 31.85 -25.73 8.11
N TRP A 666 32.96 -25.70 7.38
CA TRP A 666 34.17 -25.03 7.84
C TRP A 666 33.97 -23.51 7.93
N ALA A 667 33.45 -22.88 6.86
CA ALA A 667 33.17 -21.45 6.84
C ALA A 667 32.18 -21.06 7.95
N LEU A 668 31.10 -21.83 8.13
CA LEU A 668 30.10 -21.64 9.18
C LEU A 668 30.69 -21.53 10.60
N LYS A 669 31.78 -22.26 10.90
CA LYS A 669 32.47 -22.21 12.22
C LYS A 669 33.58 -21.15 12.31
N HIS A 670 34.10 -20.63 11.19
CA HIS A 670 35.30 -19.76 11.18
C HIS A 670 35.07 -18.33 10.63
N GLY A 671 33.94 -18.07 9.97
CA GLY A 671 33.60 -16.74 9.41
C GLY A 671 32.13 -16.51 9.08
N GLY A 672 31.30 -17.56 9.09
CA GLY A 672 29.89 -17.50 8.66
C GLY A 672 29.73 -17.67 7.14
N PRO A 673 28.49 -17.63 6.62
CA PRO A 673 28.22 -17.80 5.19
C PRO A 673 28.78 -16.65 4.33
N GLU A 674 28.95 -15.45 4.90
CA GLU A 674 29.53 -14.27 4.25
C GLU A 674 31.08 -14.33 4.14
N THR A 675 31.68 -15.53 4.29
CA THR A 675 33.12 -15.72 4.08
C THR A 675 33.46 -15.57 2.60
N ALA A 676 34.24 -14.55 2.26
CA ALA A 676 34.67 -14.28 0.88
C ALA A 676 35.24 -15.52 0.18
N GLY A 677 34.83 -15.74 -1.07
CA GLY A 677 35.24 -16.87 -1.90
C GLY A 677 34.58 -18.22 -1.59
N LEU A 678 33.59 -18.30 -0.68
CA LEU A 678 32.88 -19.55 -0.37
C LEU A 678 32.15 -20.11 -1.59
N ASP A 679 31.31 -19.31 -2.25
CA ASP A 679 30.54 -19.73 -3.41
C ASP A 679 31.45 -20.01 -4.62
N ASP A 680 32.44 -19.15 -4.86
CA ASP A 680 33.42 -19.33 -5.95
C ASP A 680 34.19 -20.66 -5.81
N ILE A 681 34.70 -20.96 -4.60
CA ILE A 681 35.45 -22.20 -4.35
C ILE A 681 34.52 -23.41 -4.37
N ALA A 682 33.29 -23.30 -3.87
CA ALA A 682 32.31 -24.37 -3.96
C ALA A 682 31.99 -24.71 -5.44
N HIS A 683 31.79 -23.69 -6.27
CA HIS A 683 31.55 -23.84 -7.71
C HIS A 683 32.78 -24.40 -8.46
N LEU A 684 33.98 -23.88 -8.19
CA LEU A 684 35.23 -24.35 -8.80
C LEU A 684 35.59 -25.79 -8.39
N ALA A 685 35.26 -26.19 -7.16
CA ALA A 685 35.37 -27.58 -6.70
C ALA A 685 34.30 -28.48 -7.33
N ALA A 686 33.08 -27.97 -7.50
CA ALA A 686 32.00 -28.68 -8.19
C ALA A 686 32.31 -28.95 -9.66
N SER A 687 32.96 -27.99 -10.35
CA SER A 687 33.40 -28.14 -11.75
C SER A 687 34.59 -29.10 -11.95
N GLY A 688 35.03 -29.83 -10.90
CA GLY A 688 36.04 -30.89 -10.99
C GLY A 688 37.47 -30.44 -11.32
N ARG A 689 37.75 -29.13 -11.36
CA ARG A 689 39.06 -28.56 -11.76
C ARG A 689 40.21 -29.13 -10.92
N THR A 690 41.32 -29.46 -11.58
CA THR A 690 42.53 -30.03 -10.94
C THR A 690 43.37 -28.98 -10.22
N SER A 691 43.49 -27.78 -10.81
CA SER A 691 44.02 -26.58 -10.15
C SER A 691 43.38 -25.29 -10.66
N PHE A 692 43.47 -24.22 -9.88
CA PHE A 692 43.05 -22.86 -10.24
C PHE A 692 43.86 -21.80 -9.47
N PRO A 693 43.88 -20.52 -9.89
CA PRO A 693 44.61 -19.45 -9.17
C PRO A 693 44.12 -19.23 -7.74
N VAL A 694 44.99 -18.72 -6.87
CA VAL A 694 44.69 -18.41 -5.46
C VAL A 694 44.27 -16.96 -5.31
N ASP A 695 43.10 -16.74 -4.71
CA ASP A 695 42.79 -15.43 -4.14
C ASP A 695 43.44 -15.32 -2.75
N LYS A 696 44.17 -14.23 -2.56
CA LYS A 696 44.91 -13.92 -1.33
C LYS A 696 44.02 -13.32 -0.24
N ALA A 697 42.79 -12.91 -0.57
CA ALA A 697 41.76 -12.56 0.41
C ALA A 697 41.16 -13.79 1.12
N VAL A 698 41.19 -14.96 0.49
CA VAL A 698 40.51 -16.15 1.00
C VAL A 698 41.37 -16.93 2.02
N PRO A 699 40.82 -17.33 3.18
CA PRO A 699 41.54 -18.13 4.17
C PRO A 699 42.03 -19.48 3.61
N LYS A 700 43.32 -19.79 3.80
CA LYS A 700 43.93 -21.09 3.43
C LYS A 700 43.21 -22.32 4.01
N GLY A 701 42.48 -22.15 5.11
CA GLY A 701 41.64 -23.19 5.71
C GLY A 701 40.44 -23.59 4.85
N LEU A 702 39.85 -22.65 4.09
CA LEU A 702 38.71 -22.90 3.21
C LEU A 702 39.10 -23.74 2.00
N TYR A 703 40.22 -23.41 1.34
CA TYR A 703 40.80 -24.23 0.28
C TYR A 703 41.01 -25.68 0.74
N ARG A 704 41.60 -25.88 1.94
CA ARG A 704 41.81 -27.22 2.52
C ARG A 704 40.48 -27.94 2.78
N ALA A 705 39.48 -27.25 3.32
CA ALA A 705 38.15 -27.81 3.53
C ALA A 705 37.50 -28.24 2.19
N ALA A 706 37.65 -27.46 1.13
CA ALA A 706 37.23 -27.79 -0.23
C ALA A 706 38.10 -28.89 -0.92
N GLY A 707 39.17 -29.37 -0.29
CA GLY A 707 40.02 -30.46 -0.83
C GLY A 707 41.21 -30.01 -1.67
N TYR A 708 41.59 -28.73 -1.59
CA TYR A 708 42.71 -28.12 -2.32
C TYR A 708 43.80 -27.63 -1.36
N ARG A 709 45.06 -27.67 -1.80
CA ARG A 709 46.18 -27.02 -1.12
C ARG A 709 46.68 -25.84 -1.95
N VAL A 710 46.94 -24.73 -1.26
CA VAL A 710 47.63 -23.56 -1.79
C VAL A 710 49.11 -23.90 -2.01
N CYS A 711 49.54 -23.85 -3.27
CA CYS A 711 50.84 -24.23 -3.79
C CYS A 711 51.41 -23.10 -4.65
N GLY A 712 52.03 -22.11 -4.00
CA GLY A 712 52.42 -20.86 -4.65
C GLY A 712 51.18 -20.02 -4.98
N GLU A 713 51.07 -19.61 -6.24
CA GLU A 713 49.94 -18.82 -6.77
C GLU A 713 48.74 -19.68 -7.22
N ARG A 714 48.80 -21.01 -7.11
CA ARG A 714 47.71 -21.93 -7.49
C ARG A 714 47.22 -22.81 -6.33
N ALA A 715 45.92 -23.03 -6.27
CA ALA A 715 45.28 -24.05 -5.45
C ALA A 715 45.20 -25.35 -6.27
N VAL A 716 45.71 -26.47 -5.75
CA VAL A 716 45.75 -27.76 -6.45
C VAL A 716 45.05 -28.82 -5.60
N ARG A 717 44.22 -29.67 -6.23
CA ARG A 717 43.43 -30.68 -5.53
C ARG A 717 44.32 -31.75 -4.90
N VAL A 718 43.98 -32.25 -3.71
CA VAL A 718 44.90 -33.09 -2.92
C VAL A 718 45.22 -34.43 -3.60
N ASP A 719 44.25 -35.12 -4.22
CA ASP A 719 44.50 -36.34 -5.00
C ASP A 719 45.35 -36.13 -6.26
N ILE A 720 45.39 -34.89 -6.78
CA ILE A 720 46.23 -34.50 -7.91
C ILE A 720 47.67 -34.29 -7.43
N LEU A 721 47.87 -33.63 -6.29
CA LEU A 721 49.19 -33.44 -5.68
C LEU A 721 49.83 -34.77 -5.25
N GLU A 722 49.07 -35.71 -4.68
CA GLU A 722 49.62 -37.01 -4.31
C GLU A 722 49.95 -37.87 -5.54
N ARG A 723 49.11 -37.84 -6.60
CA ARG A 723 49.43 -38.51 -7.87
C ARG A 723 50.66 -37.89 -8.56
N LEU A 724 50.83 -36.56 -8.49
CA LEU A 724 52.05 -35.90 -8.95
C LEU A 724 53.28 -36.38 -8.15
N ALA A 725 53.15 -36.51 -6.82
CA ALA A 725 54.22 -37.03 -5.99
C ALA A 725 54.57 -38.50 -6.30
N ASP A 726 53.57 -39.32 -6.68
CA ASP A 726 53.75 -40.71 -7.08
C ASP A 726 54.33 -40.86 -8.50
N LEU A 727 54.19 -39.87 -9.39
CA LEU A 727 54.95 -39.77 -10.65
C LEU A 727 56.42 -39.32 -10.43
N ILE A 728 56.63 -38.35 -9.53
CA ILE A 728 57.96 -37.78 -9.27
C ILE A 728 58.83 -38.74 -8.44
N ARG A 729 58.26 -39.49 -7.49
CA ARG A 729 59.04 -40.35 -6.58
C ARG A 729 59.85 -41.44 -7.30
N PRO A 730 59.33 -42.20 -8.28
CA PRO A 730 60.13 -43.13 -9.07
C PRO A 730 61.25 -42.45 -9.87
N ALA A 731 60.98 -41.29 -10.49
CA ALA A 731 61.97 -40.55 -11.28
C ALA A 731 63.16 -40.06 -10.43
N ILE A 732 62.91 -39.63 -9.19
CA ILE A 732 63.95 -39.20 -8.23
C ILE A 732 64.64 -40.40 -7.55
N ALA A 733 63.95 -41.53 -7.40
CA ALA A 733 64.53 -42.75 -6.83
C ALA A 733 65.39 -43.53 -7.84
N TYR A 734 65.11 -43.39 -9.14
CA TYR A 734 65.90 -43.99 -10.20
C TYR A 734 67.30 -43.37 -10.26
N ARG A 735 68.33 -44.20 -10.07
CA ARG A 735 69.72 -43.82 -10.21
C ARG A 735 70.31 -44.44 -11.47
N PRO A 736 70.63 -43.64 -12.51
CA PRO A 736 71.36 -44.10 -13.69
C PRO A 736 72.60 -44.92 -13.33
N GLY A 737 72.83 -46.00 -14.06
CA GLY A 737 73.93 -46.95 -13.82
C GLY A 737 73.79 -47.87 -12.59
N ALA A 738 72.88 -47.59 -11.65
CA ALA A 738 72.71 -48.34 -10.40
C ALA A 738 71.33 -48.98 -10.21
N THR A 739 70.31 -48.50 -10.93
CA THR A 739 68.94 -49.05 -10.89
C THR A 739 68.70 -49.88 -12.14
N GLN A 740 68.26 -51.14 -11.99
CA GLN A 740 67.96 -52.02 -13.12
C GLN A 740 66.61 -51.67 -13.74
N GLY A 741 66.52 -51.77 -15.07
CA GLY A 741 65.32 -51.49 -15.84
C GLY A 741 65.25 -50.10 -16.46
N THR A 742 64.21 -49.88 -17.26
CA THR A 742 63.96 -48.66 -18.03
C THR A 742 63.76 -47.45 -17.10
N PRO A 743 64.41 -46.29 -17.36
CA PRO A 743 64.19 -45.10 -16.54
C PRO A 743 62.73 -44.64 -16.59
N PRO A 744 62.08 -44.36 -15.43
CA PRO A 744 60.78 -43.71 -15.38
C PRO A 744 60.76 -42.39 -16.16
N ALA A 745 59.64 -42.06 -16.79
CA ALA A 745 59.51 -40.85 -17.61
C ALA A 745 59.82 -39.58 -16.78
N GLY A 746 60.81 -38.81 -17.25
CA GLY A 746 61.31 -37.63 -16.55
C GLY A 746 62.45 -37.88 -15.56
N SER A 747 63.02 -39.09 -15.46
CA SER A 747 64.24 -39.33 -14.65
C SER A 747 65.42 -38.47 -15.14
N ALA A 748 66.24 -37.98 -14.21
CA ALA A 748 67.46 -37.24 -14.52
C ALA A 748 68.65 -37.76 -13.67
N ASP A 749 69.86 -37.22 -13.86
CA ASP A 749 71.01 -37.65 -13.06
C ASP A 749 70.84 -37.35 -11.56
N GLN A 750 71.37 -38.25 -10.74
CA GLN A 750 71.35 -38.21 -9.27
C GLN A 750 69.89 -38.24 -8.73
N ASP A 751 69.62 -37.60 -7.59
CA ASP A 751 68.28 -37.59 -7.01
C ASP A 751 67.43 -36.45 -7.65
N GLY A 752 67.13 -36.53 -8.96
CA GLY A 752 66.51 -35.44 -9.73
C GLY A 752 65.62 -35.88 -10.90
N PHE A 753 64.81 -34.95 -11.42
CA PHE A 753 63.85 -35.20 -12.50
C PHE A 753 63.69 -33.98 -13.44
N VAL A 754 63.13 -34.21 -14.63
CA VAL A 754 62.68 -33.19 -15.59
C VAL A 754 61.15 -33.23 -15.67
N VAL A 755 60.52 -32.08 -15.84
CA VAL A 755 59.06 -31.96 -15.98
C VAL A 755 58.58 -32.64 -17.25
N THR A 756 57.61 -33.55 -17.15
CA THR A 756 57.00 -34.22 -18.32
C THR A 756 55.62 -33.67 -18.64
N GLY A 757 55.17 -33.84 -19.89
CA GLY A 757 53.80 -33.48 -20.30
C GLY A 757 52.70 -34.18 -19.50
N ALA A 758 52.98 -35.38 -18.97
CA ALA A 758 52.07 -36.09 -18.07
C ALA A 758 51.92 -35.38 -16.71
N MET A 759 52.99 -34.77 -16.19
CA MET A 759 52.96 -34.03 -14.92
C MET A 759 52.21 -32.69 -15.05
N THR A 760 52.43 -31.93 -16.14
CA THR A 760 51.71 -30.66 -16.37
C THR A 760 50.24 -30.88 -16.72
N SER A 761 49.93 -31.88 -17.55
CA SER A 761 48.56 -32.27 -17.89
C SER A 761 47.76 -32.70 -16.66
N LEU A 762 48.34 -33.55 -15.79
CA LEU A 762 47.70 -34.00 -14.54
C LEU A 762 47.28 -32.83 -13.62
N VAL A 763 48.09 -31.76 -13.56
CA VAL A 763 47.84 -30.59 -12.71
C VAL A 763 46.99 -29.52 -13.40
N GLY A 764 46.90 -29.53 -14.74
CA GLY A 764 46.19 -28.53 -15.53
C GLY A 764 46.92 -27.18 -15.62
N CYS A 765 48.25 -27.17 -15.55
CA CYS A 765 49.06 -25.97 -15.77
C CYS A 765 50.50 -26.31 -16.20
N ALA A 766 51.16 -25.38 -16.89
CA ALA A 766 52.54 -25.49 -17.37
C ALA A 766 53.34 -24.21 -17.08
N GLY A 767 54.62 -24.19 -17.44
CA GLY A 767 55.48 -23.02 -17.27
C GLY A 767 55.66 -22.58 -15.82
N GLU A 768 55.74 -21.27 -15.60
CA GLU A 768 56.07 -20.68 -14.29
C GLU A 768 55.03 -20.99 -13.20
N ASP A 769 53.76 -21.18 -13.57
CA ASP A 769 52.68 -21.65 -12.69
C ASP A 769 53.00 -23.04 -12.10
N PHE A 770 53.48 -23.96 -12.94
CA PHE A 770 53.86 -25.30 -12.54
C PHE A 770 55.18 -25.30 -11.74
N ALA A 771 56.15 -24.46 -12.13
CA ALA A 771 57.38 -24.22 -11.37
C ALA A 771 57.07 -23.67 -9.96
N SER A 772 56.07 -22.78 -9.83
CA SER A 772 55.60 -22.24 -8.55
C SER A 772 55.05 -23.33 -7.63
N ILE A 773 54.28 -24.27 -8.18
CA ILE A 773 53.81 -25.46 -7.46
C ILE A 773 55.01 -26.31 -7.00
N LEU A 774 55.95 -26.67 -7.88
CA LEU A 774 57.11 -27.49 -7.50
C LEU A 774 57.97 -26.84 -6.40
N ARG A 775 58.22 -25.52 -6.47
CA ARG A 775 58.92 -24.77 -5.42
C ARG A 775 58.16 -24.82 -4.09
N SER A 776 56.83 -24.70 -4.11
CA SER A 776 55.98 -24.81 -2.91
C SER A 776 55.92 -26.22 -2.28
N LEU A 777 56.34 -27.25 -3.03
CA LEU A 777 56.47 -28.63 -2.58
C LEU A 777 57.89 -28.98 -2.09
N GLY A 778 58.83 -28.04 -2.18
CA GLY A 778 60.22 -28.21 -1.70
C GLY A 778 61.22 -28.69 -2.75
N TYR A 779 60.89 -28.56 -4.04
CA TYR A 779 61.84 -28.81 -5.13
C TYR A 779 62.52 -27.49 -5.58
N VAL A 780 63.78 -27.59 -6.00
CA VAL A 780 64.55 -26.48 -6.59
C VAL A 780 65.03 -26.90 -7.97
N SER A 781 64.99 -25.97 -8.94
CA SER A 781 65.47 -26.21 -10.29
C SER A 781 66.91 -25.76 -10.49
N VAL A 782 67.61 -26.44 -11.40
CA VAL A 782 68.94 -26.09 -11.91
C VAL A 782 68.91 -26.28 -13.42
N LYS A 783 69.22 -25.22 -14.18
CA LYS A 783 69.39 -25.29 -15.63
C LYS A 783 70.81 -25.73 -15.97
N ARG A 784 70.97 -26.70 -16.89
CA ARG A 784 72.27 -27.12 -17.41
C ARG A 784 72.18 -27.47 -18.91
N PRO A 785 73.26 -27.35 -19.68
CA PRO A 785 73.32 -27.89 -21.04
C PRO A 785 73.45 -29.41 -21.03
N GLY A 786 72.94 -30.06 -22.07
CA GLY A 786 73.05 -31.51 -22.30
C GLY A 786 71.88 -32.33 -21.73
N PRO A 787 71.78 -33.63 -22.10
CA PRO A 787 70.62 -34.47 -21.84
C PRO A 787 70.32 -34.64 -20.34
N ALA A 788 69.06 -34.99 -20.00
CA ALA A 788 68.62 -35.17 -18.62
C ALA A 788 69.39 -36.24 -17.83
N ILE A 789 69.90 -37.26 -18.53
CA ILE A 789 70.76 -38.31 -18.01
C ILE A 789 72.09 -38.25 -18.80
N THR A 790 73.22 -38.08 -18.10
CA THR A 790 74.57 -38.12 -18.71
C THR A 790 75.36 -39.36 -18.31
N VAL A 791 74.87 -40.16 -17.36
CA VAL A 791 75.46 -41.44 -16.94
C VAL A 791 74.87 -42.59 -17.77
N PRO A 792 75.68 -43.52 -18.31
CA PRO A 792 75.17 -44.68 -19.03
C PRO A 792 74.14 -45.49 -18.23
N LEU A 793 73.06 -45.91 -18.90
CA LEU A 793 72.05 -46.79 -18.31
C LEU A 793 72.66 -48.17 -18.00
N ALA A 794 72.24 -48.79 -16.91
CA ALA A 794 72.59 -50.18 -16.64
C ALA A 794 71.91 -51.08 -17.70
N PRO A 795 72.59 -52.11 -18.23
CA PRO A 795 71.97 -53.02 -19.19
C PRO A 795 70.75 -53.72 -18.56
N PRO A 796 69.67 -53.94 -19.33
CA PRO A 796 68.52 -54.68 -18.83
C PRO A 796 68.92 -56.13 -18.48
N PRO A 797 68.25 -56.79 -17.52
CA PRO A 797 68.43 -58.22 -17.32
C PRO A 797 68.07 -58.97 -18.62
N ALA A 798 68.85 -60.00 -18.95
CA ALA A 798 68.63 -60.80 -20.15
C ALA A 798 67.21 -61.41 -20.13
N ALA A 799 66.52 -61.33 -21.27
CA ALA A 799 65.15 -61.83 -21.39
C ALA A 799 65.10 -63.35 -21.16
N THR A 800 64.30 -63.77 -20.19
CA THR A 800 63.88 -65.17 -20.06
C THR A 800 62.83 -65.47 -21.12
N GLU A 801 62.91 -66.65 -21.74
CA GLU A 801 62.02 -67.02 -22.86
C GLU A 801 60.55 -67.11 -22.41
N PRO A 802 59.61 -66.41 -23.06
CA PRO A 802 58.19 -66.56 -22.78
C PRO A 802 57.67 -67.88 -23.38
N ALA A 803 57.09 -68.74 -22.54
CA ALA A 803 56.33 -69.89 -23.02
C ALA A 803 55.12 -69.44 -23.85
N LYS A 804 54.84 -70.13 -24.96
CA LYS A 804 53.72 -69.81 -25.87
C LYS A 804 52.34 -70.12 -25.25
N PRO A 805 51.37 -69.20 -25.37
CA PRO A 805 49.97 -69.55 -25.59
C PRO A 805 49.62 -69.54 -27.09
N VAL A 806 48.38 -69.93 -27.42
CA VAL A 806 47.89 -70.17 -28.79
C VAL A 806 47.20 -68.94 -29.39
N GLU A 807 47.03 -68.98 -30.72
CA GLU A 807 46.53 -67.93 -31.60
C GLU A 807 45.02 -67.60 -31.45
N ALA A 808 44.62 -66.57 -32.21
CA ALA A 808 43.27 -66.30 -32.73
C ALA A 808 42.23 -65.69 -31.76
N LYS A 809 41.41 -64.72 -32.19
CA LYS A 809 41.40 -63.97 -33.47
C LYS A 809 40.74 -62.60 -33.27
N ALA A 810 41.09 -61.64 -34.13
CA ALA A 810 40.38 -60.37 -34.26
C ALA A 810 39.54 -60.36 -35.55
N SER A 811 38.47 -59.57 -35.54
CA SER A 811 37.84 -58.98 -36.73
C SER A 811 36.87 -57.87 -36.27
N ASP A 812 37.08 -56.65 -36.77
CA ASP A 812 36.09 -55.58 -36.79
C ASP A 812 34.87 -56.01 -37.66
N GLU A 813 33.70 -55.35 -37.63
CA GLU A 813 33.46 -54.17 -38.49
C GLU A 813 32.17 -53.39 -38.14
N THR A 814 32.30 -52.06 -38.12
CA THR A 814 31.40 -50.97 -38.57
C THR A 814 29.86 -51.00 -38.51
N ALA A 815 29.34 -49.90 -37.95
CA ALA A 815 28.36 -48.94 -38.52
C ALA A 815 26.83 -49.05 -38.27
N ASP A 816 26.32 -47.93 -37.74
CA ASP A 816 25.16 -47.12 -38.16
C ASP A 816 23.68 -47.61 -38.09
N ASP A 817 23.01 -47.05 -37.07
CA ASP A 817 21.92 -46.05 -37.19
C ASP A 817 20.44 -46.43 -36.86
N ALA A 818 19.70 -45.38 -36.45
CA ALA A 818 18.25 -45.14 -36.45
C ALA A 818 17.26 -46.16 -35.81
N ALA A 819 16.82 -45.79 -34.60
CA ALA A 819 15.41 -45.61 -34.19
C ALA A 819 14.32 -46.70 -34.34
N GLY A 820 13.47 -46.79 -33.30
CA GLY A 820 12.01 -46.80 -33.51
C GLY A 820 11.23 -48.10 -33.26
N GLU A 821 10.56 -48.14 -32.10
CA GLU A 821 9.31 -48.85 -31.77
C GLU A 821 8.65 -49.83 -32.78
N THR A 822 8.34 -51.06 -32.32
CA THR A 822 6.95 -51.59 -32.23
C THR A 822 6.89 -52.93 -31.43
N PRO A 823 5.72 -53.40 -30.96
CA PRO A 823 5.62 -54.48 -29.94
C PRO A 823 4.83 -55.74 -30.34
N VAL A 824 4.69 -56.69 -29.38
CA VAL A 824 3.84 -57.91 -29.37
C VAL A 824 4.39 -59.10 -30.21
N GLY A 825 4.36 -60.36 -29.75
CA GLY A 825 3.89 -60.95 -28.48
C GLY A 825 3.77 -62.49 -28.56
N ALA A 826 2.67 -63.06 -28.02
CA ALA A 826 2.27 -64.49 -28.03
C ALA A 826 3.02 -65.43 -27.03
N ALA A 827 2.44 -66.53 -26.51
CA ALA A 827 1.11 -67.14 -26.71
C ALA A 827 0.60 -67.93 -25.46
N ALA A 828 -0.72 -68.23 -25.45
CA ALA A 828 -1.49 -69.45 -25.04
C ALA A 828 -0.87 -70.53 -24.09
N ASP A 829 -1.63 -71.36 -23.36
CA ASP A 829 -2.91 -72.02 -23.72
C ASP A 829 -3.78 -72.50 -22.52
N GLU A 830 -4.92 -73.16 -22.78
CA GLU A 830 -6.00 -73.52 -21.82
C GLU A 830 -5.82 -74.80 -20.94
N ALA A 831 -6.46 -74.85 -19.75
CA ALA A 831 -7.01 -76.08 -19.10
C ALA A 831 -7.90 -75.80 -17.85
N VAL A 832 -8.72 -76.78 -17.43
CA VAL A 832 -9.69 -76.81 -16.29
C VAL A 832 -9.60 -78.20 -15.58
N PRO A 833 -10.28 -78.58 -14.45
CA PRO A 833 -11.14 -77.85 -13.48
C PRO A 833 -10.97 -78.26 -11.95
N ALA A 834 -11.90 -77.78 -11.09
CA ALA A 834 -12.53 -78.44 -9.91
C ALA A 834 -12.18 -78.04 -8.43
N ASP A 835 -13.27 -77.91 -7.62
CA ASP A 835 -13.48 -77.84 -6.14
C ASP A 835 -12.62 -76.92 -5.22
N GLY A 836 -13.17 -76.25 -4.19
CA GLY A 836 -14.58 -76.08 -3.74
C GLY A 836 -14.72 -75.45 -2.32
N ALA A 837 -15.97 -75.24 -1.83
CA ALA A 837 -16.41 -74.96 -0.43
C ALA A 837 -16.09 -73.55 0.22
N VAL A 838 -16.97 -72.84 0.98
CA VAL A 838 -18.46 -72.81 1.20
C VAL A 838 -18.91 -71.42 1.77
N SER A 839 -20.18 -71.01 1.55
CA SER A 839 -21.04 -70.10 2.39
C SER A 839 -20.62 -68.62 2.63
N ALA A 840 -21.48 -67.62 2.90
CA ALA A 840 -22.95 -67.43 3.03
C ALA A 840 -23.24 -65.88 3.09
N ASP A 841 -24.43 -65.27 2.96
CA ASP A 841 -25.78 -65.60 2.43
C ASP A 841 -26.67 -64.30 2.44
N ALA A 842 -27.87 -64.35 1.82
CA ALA A 842 -29.10 -63.54 2.04
C ALA A 842 -29.33 -62.10 1.46
N SER A 843 -30.55 -61.93 0.89
CA SER A 843 -31.40 -60.71 0.69
C SER A 843 -30.93 -59.58 -0.26
N GLU A 844 -31.71 -59.02 -1.21
CA GLU A 844 -33.11 -58.49 -1.21
C GLU A 844 -33.23 -57.10 -0.54
N GLU A 845 -34.00 -56.09 -0.99
CA GLU A 845 -34.94 -55.84 -2.13
C GLU A 845 -34.82 -54.31 -2.48
N ALA A 846 -34.82 -53.83 -3.73
CA ALA A 846 -35.91 -53.63 -4.71
C ALA A 846 -36.75 -52.33 -4.59
N ALA A 847 -37.34 -51.90 -5.74
CA ALA A 847 -38.39 -50.87 -5.95
C ALA A 847 -38.06 -49.35 -5.81
N ALA A 848 -38.69 -48.42 -6.57
CA ALA A 848 -39.33 -48.46 -7.90
C ALA A 848 -39.70 -47.02 -8.45
N VAL A 849 -39.75 -46.83 -9.79
CA VAL A 849 -40.93 -46.37 -10.63
C VAL A 849 -41.65 -45.03 -10.27
N VAL A 850 -42.02 -44.10 -11.18
CA VAL A 850 -41.86 -43.95 -12.66
C VAL A 850 -42.14 -42.51 -13.17
N GLU A 851 -41.94 -42.30 -14.47
CA GLU A 851 -42.32 -41.16 -15.37
C GLU A 851 -43.87 -40.96 -15.56
N PRO A 852 -44.48 -40.26 -16.57
CA PRO A 852 -44.02 -39.75 -17.88
C PRO A 852 -44.44 -38.29 -18.26
N ALA A 853 -44.34 -37.94 -19.55
CA ALA A 853 -44.66 -36.63 -20.17
C ALA A 853 -45.75 -36.71 -21.27
N GLU A 854 -46.18 -35.55 -21.83
CA GLU A 854 -46.84 -35.27 -23.15
C GLU A 854 -47.44 -33.81 -23.15
N ALA A 855 -47.74 -33.06 -24.23
CA ALA A 855 -47.29 -32.97 -25.64
C ALA A 855 -47.95 -31.75 -26.39
N LEU A 856 -47.56 -31.50 -27.67
CA LEU A 856 -48.19 -30.61 -28.71
C LEU A 856 -48.00 -29.07 -28.56
N ASN A 857 -47.55 -28.28 -29.56
CA ASN A 857 -48.01 -27.94 -30.94
C ASN A 857 -49.32 -27.09 -30.96
N GLU A 858 -49.53 -26.03 -31.76
CA GLU A 858 -48.80 -25.30 -32.84
C GLU A 858 -49.45 -23.87 -33.01
N GLY A 859 -49.04 -22.90 -33.84
CA GLY A 859 -47.94 -22.74 -34.83
C GLY A 859 -48.31 -21.68 -35.91
N ALA A 860 -47.43 -20.71 -36.25
CA ALA A 860 -47.64 -19.72 -37.35
C ALA A 860 -46.32 -19.07 -37.87
N LEU A 861 -46.27 -18.74 -39.18
CA LEU A 861 -45.11 -18.26 -39.98
C LEU A 861 -45.32 -16.79 -40.44
N ALA A 862 -44.45 -16.07 -41.18
CA ALA A 862 -43.17 -16.32 -41.88
C ALA A 862 -42.34 -14.99 -41.91
N GLU A 863 -41.01 -14.97 -41.82
CA GLU A 863 -39.95 -15.09 -42.87
C GLU A 863 -39.66 -13.85 -43.77
N GLY A 864 -38.38 -13.73 -44.17
CA GLY A 864 -37.83 -12.75 -45.12
C GLY A 864 -36.85 -11.71 -44.50
N GLU A 865 -35.56 -11.64 -44.85
CA GLU A 865 -34.62 -12.62 -45.42
C GLU A 865 -33.16 -12.13 -45.19
N THR A 866 -32.16 -12.98 -45.47
CA THR A 866 -30.69 -12.80 -45.28
C THR A 866 -30.01 -11.91 -46.39
N PRO A 867 -28.70 -11.49 -46.34
CA PRO A 867 -27.55 -12.20 -45.72
C PRO A 867 -26.33 -11.42 -45.13
N VAL A 868 -25.70 -12.10 -44.17
CA VAL A 868 -24.25 -12.43 -44.00
C VAL A 868 -23.17 -11.57 -44.72
N THR A 869 -22.23 -11.01 -43.93
CA THR A 869 -20.76 -11.14 -44.19
C THR A 869 -19.95 -11.01 -42.88
N GLU A 870 -18.63 -11.24 -42.97
CA GLU A 870 -17.72 -11.61 -41.86
C GLU A 870 -17.27 -10.47 -40.93
N ALA A 871 -16.66 -10.85 -39.79
CA ALA A 871 -15.91 -9.96 -38.91
C ALA A 871 -14.47 -9.74 -39.40
N PRO A 872 -13.77 -8.74 -38.87
CA PRO A 872 -12.58 -9.10 -38.08
C PRO A 872 -12.46 -8.37 -36.73
N ALA A 873 -11.43 -8.72 -35.96
CA ALA A 873 -11.14 -8.17 -34.64
C ALA A 873 -10.54 -6.75 -34.68
N VAL A 874 -10.53 -6.08 -33.53
CA VAL A 874 -9.84 -4.80 -33.29
C VAL A 874 -8.88 -4.97 -32.11
N GLU A 875 -7.58 -4.80 -32.36
CA GLU A 875 -6.54 -4.73 -31.33
C GLU A 875 -6.34 -3.31 -30.77
N THR A 876 -5.62 -3.22 -29.67
CA THR A 876 -5.37 -1.97 -28.93
C THR A 876 -4.07 -1.26 -29.37
N ALA A 877 -4.18 0.00 -29.79
CA ALA A 877 -3.17 1.02 -29.55
C ALA A 877 -3.75 2.42 -29.82
N ASP A 878 -3.43 3.40 -28.98
CA ASP A 878 -2.97 4.70 -29.51
C ASP A 878 -2.22 5.54 -28.47
N THR A 879 -1.19 6.26 -28.93
CA THR A 879 -0.51 7.36 -28.21
C THR A 879 0.05 8.34 -29.26
N PRO A 880 0.04 9.65 -28.99
CA PRO A 880 -0.29 10.62 -30.04
C PRO A 880 0.81 10.92 -31.05
N ILE A 881 0.39 11.09 -32.30
CA ILE A 881 1.17 11.69 -33.40
C ILE A 881 0.99 13.22 -33.38
N LEU A 882 2.08 13.97 -33.60
CA LEU A 882 2.07 15.42 -33.77
C LEU A 882 1.97 15.81 -35.25
N THR A 883 1.29 16.92 -35.54
CA THR A 883 0.96 17.36 -36.92
C THR A 883 2.03 18.23 -37.58
N GLU A 884 2.06 18.19 -38.91
CA GLU A 884 3.05 18.85 -39.78
C GLU A 884 2.92 20.39 -39.82
N THR A 885 3.26 21.09 -38.72
CA THR A 885 3.26 22.57 -38.71
C THR A 885 4.37 23.21 -37.86
N GLU A 886 5.35 22.42 -37.40
CA GLU A 886 6.54 22.90 -36.67
C GLU A 886 7.88 22.53 -37.36
N LEU A 887 7.85 22.29 -38.69
CA LEU A 887 8.98 21.83 -39.49
C LEU A 887 9.38 22.79 -40.64
N ASP A 888 9.61 24.08 -40.35
CA ASP A 888 10.54 24.90 -41.15
C ASP A 888 10.98 26.19 -40.43
N ALA A 889 12.11 26.15 -39.69
CA ALA A 889 12.77 27.35 -39.16
C ALA A 889 14.27 27.17 -38.82
N VAL A 890 15.12 27.95 -39.49
CA VAL A 890 16.57 28.17 -39.22
C VAL A 890 17.52 27.01 -39.58
N ARG A 891 18.65 27.35 -40.23
CA ARG A 891 19.55 26.43 -40.91
C ARG A 891 21.01 26.92 -40.88
N GLU A 892 21.95 26.02 -40.56
CA GLU A 892 23.43 26.08 -40.80
C GLU A 892 24.25 27.20 -40.07
N PRO A 893 25.62 27.14 -40.01
CA PRO A 893 26.57 26.18 -40.63
C PRO A 893 27.67 25.50 -39.74
N VAL A 894 28.08 24.30 -40.16
CA VAL A 894 29.46 23.72 -40.42
C VAL A 894 30.69 24.58 -40.02
N PRO A 895 31.85 24.08 -39.46
CA PRO A 895 32.60 22.81 -39.70
C PRO A 895 33.02 21.99 -38.44
N ALA A 896 33.36 20.69 -38.43
CA ALA A 896 34.02 19.72 -39.34
C ALA A 896 35.56 19.56 -39.16
N ASP A 897 36.00 18.41 -38.60
CA ASP A 897 37.05 17.53 -39.18
C ASP A 897 37.15 16.14 -38.48
N ALA A 898 37.87 15.19 -39.13
CA ALA A 898 38.50 13.96 -38.63
C ALA A 898 37.68 12.65 -38.35
N LEU A 899 38.00 11.64 -39.18
CA LEU A 899 38.08 10.17 -38.92
C LEU A 899 36.81 9.30 -38.81
N SER A 900 36.42 8.73 -39.95
CA SER A 900 35.70 7.44 -40.06
C SER A 900 36.67 6.32 -40.48
N ALA A 901 36.71 5.19 -39.76
CA ALA A 901 37.14 3.88 -40.28
C ALA A 901 36.79 2.71 -39.32
N LEU A 902 35.75 1.94 -39.65
CA LEU A 902 35.67 0.50 -39.34
C LEU A 902 36.10 -0.26 -40.60
N PRO A 903 36.69 -1.46 -40.50
CA PRO A 903 35.82 -2.64 -40.57
C PRO A 903 36.25 -3.89 -39.76
N ALA A 904 35.24 -4.74 -39.59
CA ALA A 904 35.20 -6.20 -39.43
C ALA A 904 36.48 -7.07 -39.39
N ALA A 905 36.37 -8.16 -38.62
CA ALA A 905 37.11 -9.41 -38.85
C ALA A 905 36.42 -10.27 -39.93
N PRO A 906 37.15 -11.20 -40.57
CA PRO A 906 36.55 -12.38 -41.19
C PRO A 906 37.09 -13.72 -40.62
N SER A 907 36.36 -14.79 -40.93
CA SER A 907 36.66 -16.19 -40.60
C SER A 907 37.69 -16.85 -41.54
N ALA A 908 38.12 -18.05 -41.21
CA ALA A 908 38.94 -18.91 -42.06
C ALA A 908 38.10 -19.96 -42.79
N GLU A 909 38.54 -20.38 -43.99
CA GLU A 909 38.06 -21.59 -44.67
C GLU A 909 39.20 -22.28 -45.46
N VAL A 910 38.91 -23.47 -45.99
CA VAL A 910 39.86 -24.56 -46.30
C VAL A 910 40.32 -24.58 -47.77
N ALA A 911 41.57 -25.00 -48.08
CA ALA A 911 41.88 -25.95 -49.19
C ALA A 911 43.39 -26.26 -49.44
N ASP A 912 43.65 -27.54 -49.71
CA ASP A 912 44.74 -28.28 -50.39
C ASP A 912 46.11 -27.69 -50.82
N ALA A 913 47.16 -28.31 -50.25
CA ALA A 913 48.08 -29.31 -50.85
C ALA A 913 49.02 -29.04 -52.08
N ALA A 914 50.26 -29.52 -51.88
CA ALA A 914 51.18 -30.22 -52.81
C ALA A 914 52.21 -29.45 -53.69
N ALA A 915 53.49 -29.52 -53.23
CA ALA A 915 54.75 -29.65 -53.99
C ALA A 915 55.20 -28.50 -54.95
N GLU A 916 56.48 -28.31 -55.32
CA GLU A 916 57.73 -29.07 -55.19
C GLU A 916 58.96 -28.18 -54.81
N ALA A 917 60.10 -28.84 -54.56
CA ALA A 917 61.49 -28.37 -54.79
C ALA A 917 62.19 -27.42 -53.80
N GLU A 918 63.50 -27.66 -53.66
CA GLU A 918 64.43 -27.05 -52.70
C GLU A 918 65.16 -25.81 -53.27
N ILE A 919 65.53 -24.86 -52.40
CA ILE A 919 66.85 -24.20 -52.45
C ILE A 919 67.38 -24.09 -51.00
N ALA A 920 68.64 -24.45 -50.78
CA ALA A 920 69.27 -24.41 -49.46
C ALA A 920 69.76 -23.01 -49.04
N ALA A 921 69.77 -22.75 -47.73
CA ALA A 921 70.44 -21.61 -47.11
C ALA A 921 71.16 -22.06 -45.82
N GLU A 922 72.23 -21.36 -45.44
CA GLU A 922 73.23 -21.82 -44.47
C GLU A 922 72.73 -21.93 -43.01
N ALA A 923 73.35 -22.85 -42.27
CA ALA A 923 73.05 -23.08 -40.86
C ALA A 923 73.75 -22.06 -39.93
N ALA A 924 72.98 -21.39 -39.08
CA ALA A 924 73.50 -20.75 -37.87
C ALA A 924 73.67 -21.79 -36.75
N PRO A 925 74.69 -21.68 -35.87
CA PRO A 925 74.91 -22.64 -34.80
C PRO A 925 73.81 -22.53 -33.72
N ALA A 926 73.19 -23.66 -33.38
CA ALA A 926 72.19 -23.71 -32.32
C ALA A 926 72.81 -23.43 -30.94
N GLU A 927 72.21 -22.52 -30.17
CA GLU A 927 72.52 -22.39 -28.75
C GLU A 927 72.15 -23.68 -28.00
N PRO A 928 72.93 -24.14 -27.01
CA PRO A 928 72.67 -25.40 -26.33
C PRO A 928 71.42 -25.33 -25.47
N GLU A 929 70.43 -26.19 -25.75
CA GLU A 929 69.21 -26.29 -24.95
C GLU A 929 69.53 -26.52 -23.46
N LEU A 930 69.18 -25.53 -22.63
CA LEU A 930 69.38 -25.56 -21.20
C LEU A 930 68.20 -26.29 -20.53
N ILE A 931 68.32 -27.62 -20.42
CA ILE A 931 67.34 -28.46 -19.73
C ILE A 931 67.26 -28.07 -18.25
N GLU A 932 66.04 -27.84 -17.76
CA GLU A 932 65.77 -27.55 -16.36
C GLU A 932 65.54 -28.84 -15.57
N ILE A 933 66.44 -29.13 -14.62
CA ILE A 933 66.38 -30.32 -13.76
C ILE A 933 65.96 -29.91 -12.35
N TRP A 934 64.91 -30.54 -11.87
CA TRP A 934 64.30 -30.32 -10.55
C TRP A 934 64.79 -31.36 -9.53
N ARG A 935 65.12 -30.92 -8.32
CA ARG A 935 65.70 -31.76 -7.26
C ARG A 935 65.10 -31.43 -5.89
N PRO A 936 64.96 -32.41 -4.96
CA PRO A 936 64.52 -32.12 -3.60
C PRO A 936 65.52 -31.22 -2.88
N HIS A 937 65.04 -30.23 -2.15
CA HIS A 937 65.89 -29.33 -1.38
C HIS A 937 66.49 -30.02 -0.14
N ARG A 938 67.61 -30.75 -0.31
CA ARG A 938 68.39 -31.27 0.83
C ARG A 938 69.05 -30.12 1.59
N HIS A 939 68.70 -29.96 2.86
CA HIS A 939 69.61 -29.36 3.82
C HIS A 939 70.84 -30.26 3.98
N GLN A 940 71.96 -29.89 3.33
CA GLN A 940 73.27 -30.43 3.68
C GLN A 940 73.70 -29.83 5.02
N GLY A 941 73.80 -30.68 6.05
CA GLY A 941 74.37 -30.27 7.32
C GLY A 941 75.90 -30.18 7.25
N GLY A 942 76.46 -29.03 7.63
CA GLY A 942 77.81 -28.98 8.22
C GLY A 942 78.96 -28.49 7.36
N ARG A 943 79.02 -27.18 7.07
CA ARG A 943 80.25 -26.39 7.22
C ARG A 943 79.93 -24.96 7.64
N ARG A 944 80.75 -24.41 8.55
CA ARG A 944 80.50 -23.14 9.25
C ARG A 944 81.73 -22.22 9.17
N PRO A 945 81.79 -21.30 8.20
CA PRO A 945 82.67 -20.14 8.20
C PRO A 945 81.92 -18.87 8.68
N GLU A 946 82.54 -17.84 9.23
CA GLU A 946 83.82 -17.77 9.95
C GLU A 946 83.78 -16.53 10.88
N HIS A 947 84.63 -16.46 11.91
CA HIS A 947 84.50 -15.42 12.96
C HIS A 947 85.44 -14.22 12.76
N ALA A 948 84.88 -13.10 12.29
CA ALA A 948 85.45 -11.76 12.46
C ALA A 948 84.29 -10.73 12.58
N GLN A 949 84.23 -9.82 13.57
CA GLN A 949 85.15 -9.57 14.68
C GLN A 949 84.40 -8.96 15.89
N ARG A 950 85.04 -8.98 17.08
CA ARG A 950 84.69 -8.30 18.35
C ARG A 950 83.55 -8.92 19.19
N GLY A 951 83.70 -8.88 20.52
CA GLY A 951 82.56 -8.95 21.44
C GLY A 951 82.59 -9.92 22.63
N ARG A 952 83.74 -10.42 23.10
CA ARG A 952 83.80 -11.16 24.38
C ARG A 952 84.00 -10.20 25.56
N GLN A 953 82.94 -9.94 26.31
CA GLN A 953 82.90 -9.58 27.75
C GLN A 953 81.44 -9.75 28.16
N ASP A 954 81.09 -10.84 28.84
CA ASP A 954 81.21 -11.06 30.29
C ASP A 954 80.00 -10.52 31.07
N GLY A 955 79.64 -11.22 32.14
CA GLY A 955 78.42 -10.93 32.91
C GLY A 955 78.56 -9.72 33.83
N PRO A 956 77.51 -9.48 34.63
CA PRO A 956 77.59 -10.07 35.97
C PRO A 956 76.59 -11.22 36.18
N ARG A 957 77.07 -12.28 36.85
CA ARG A 957 76.22 -13.27 37.53
C ARG A 957 76.26 -12.99 39.03
N ARG A 958 75.07 -12.92 39.64
CA ARG A 958 74.71 -13.33 41.02
C ARG A 958 75.65 -12.96 42.18
N GLU A 959 75.08 -12.23 43.13
CA GLU A 959 75.13 -12.51 44.57
C GLU A 959 73.88 -11.87 45.22
N GLY A 960 73.25 -12.39 46.29
CA GLY A 960 73.11 -13.79 46.74
C GLY A 960 71.62 -14.20 46.59
N GLU A 961 71.01 -15.15 47.30
CA GLU A 961 71.40 -16.29 48.12
C GLU A 961 70.09 -16.95 48.63
N ARG A 962 69.98 -18.29 48.54
CA ARG A 962 69.34 -19.24 49.48
C ARG A 962 67.89 -19.03 50.03
N ARG A 963 67.14 -20.17 49.98
CA ARG A 963 65.90 -20.54 50.73
C ARG A 963 64.61 -19.81 50.28
N GLY A 964 63.41 -20.43 50.34
CA GLY A 964 63.03 -21.78 50.79
C GLY A 964 61.69 -22.24 50.16
N GLY A 965 61.04 -23.27 50.74
CA GLY A 965 59.71 -23.74 50.33
C GLY A 965 58.57 -22.73 50.65
N ASP A 966 57.30 -23.02 50.32
CA ASP A 966 56.72 -24.33 50.00
C ASP A 966 55.46 -24.28 49.09
N ARG A 967 54.95 -25.46 48.68
CA ARG A 967 53.57 -25.66 48.17
C ARG A 967 52.64 -26.04 49.35
N PRO A 968 51.38 -25.56 49.42
CA PRO A 968 50.24 -26.06 48.61
C PRO A 968 49.48 -24.91 47.90
N GLN A 969 48.62 -25.07 46.88
CA GLN A 969 47.60 -26.09 46.52
C GLN A 969 46.30 -26.03 47.35
N ARG A 970 45.33 -25.17 46.93
CA ARG A 970 43.98 -25.62 46.52
C ARG A 970 43.15 -24.55 45.78
N GLU A 971 41.93 -24.91 45.38
CA GLU A 971 41.11 -24.24 44.34
C GLU A 971 40.12 -23.18 44.86
N GLY A 972 39.72 -22.22 44.01
CA GLY A 972 38.66 -21.23 44.32
C GLY A 972 38.44 -20.16 43.24
N ARG A 973 37.51 -20.40 42.31
CA ARG A 973 36.98 -19.43 41.30
C ARG A 973 35.84 -18.56 41.89
N PRO A 974 35.32 -17.52 41.21
CA PRO A 974 35.95 -16.55 40.27
C PRO A 974 35.50 -15.08 40.54
N GLY A 975 35.94 -14.08 39.73
CA GLY A 975 35.13 -12.86 39.48
C GLY A 975 35.84 -11.52 39.19
N GLY A 976 35.63 -10.99 37.97
CA GLY A 976 35.47 -9.56 37.62
C GLY A 976 36.45 -8.48 38.13
N PRO A 977 37.31 -7.89 37.28
CA PRO A 977 38.30 -6.87 37.70
C PRO A 977 37.82 -5.40 37.65
N ARG A 978 38.52 -4.61 38.45
CA ARG A 978 38.66 -3.12 38.48
C ARG A 978 39.59 -2.64 37.33
N ARG A 979 39.85 -1.37 37.01
CA ARG A 979 39.18 -0.03 37.15
C ARG A 979 40.15 1.03 36.53
N ASP A 980 39.61 2.11 35.93
CA ASP A 980 40.19 3.43 35.57
C ASP A 980 41.73 3.60 35.32
N GLY A 981 42.13 4.11 34.14
CA GLY A 981 43.48 4.63 33.88
C GLY A 981 43.72 5.28 32.49
N ARG A 982 44.17 6.54 32.45
CA ARG A 982 44.70 7.30 31.27
C ARG A 982 46.25 7.11 31.16
N PRO A 983 47.00 7.53 30.10
CA PRO A 983 46.73 8.61 29.11
C PRO A 983 47.17 8.34 27.63
N GLU A 984 47.43 9.44 26.90
CA GLU A 984 47.75 9.69 25.48
C GLU A 984 49.06 9.00 24.96
N ASN A 985 49.47 9.01 23.66
CA ASN A 985 49.70 10.21 22.81
C ASN A 985 50.16 9.94 21.33
N ARG A 986 49.86 10.90 20.43
CA ARG A 986 50.53 11.30 19.14
C ARG A 986 50.60 10.31 17.94
N PRO A 987 50.85 10.80 16.69
CA PRO A 987 50.79 12.18 16.13
C PRO A 987 49.61 12.32 15.10
N ALA A 988 49.46 13.24 14.13
CA ALA A 988 50.14 14.46 13.61
C ALA A 988 49.01 15.40 13.04
N ALA A 989 49.06 16.74 12.94
CA ALA A 989 49.92 17.72 12.23
C ALA A 989 49.68 17.79 10.70
N ALA A 990 49.26 18.91 10.08
CA ALA A 990 49.00 20.31 10.53
C ALA A 990 47.89 20.96 9.61
N ALA A 991 47.52 22.26 9.57
CA ALA A 991 48.09 23.50 10.14
C ALA A 991 47.01 24.58 10.51
N ALA A 992 46.86 25.68 9.73
CA ALA A 992 46.10 26.91 10.04
C ALA A 992 45.69 27.66 8.74
N GLY A 993 44.84 28.71 8.72
CA GLY A 993 44.14 29.46 9.79
C GLY A 993 43.28 30.62 9.24
N GLU A 994 42.72 31.48 10.10
CA GLU A 994 41.87 32.64 9.72
C GLU A 994 42.65 33.97 9.60
N GLY A 995 42.19 34.92 8.75
CA GLY A 995 42.81 36.26 8.69
C GLY A 995 42.27 37.27 7.65
N ALA A 996 41.37 38.15 8.08
CA ALA A 996 41.19 39.59 7.74
C ALA A 996 41.42 40.18 6.31
N ALA A 997 40.40 40.95 5.88
CA ALA A 997 40.47 42.34 5.35
C ALA A 997 40.75 42.68 3.85
N GLN A 998 39.76 43.43 3.31
CA GLN A 998 39.85 44.64 2.45
C GLN A 998 40.10 44.59 0.92
N ARG A 999 39.23 45.36 0.24
CA ARG A 999 39.42 46.20 -0.97
C ARG A 999 39.52 45.58 -2.37
N GLN A 1000 38.63 46.10 -3.23
CA GLN A 1000 38.84 46.46 -4.65
C GLN A 1000 39.11 45.27 -5.63
N GLU A 1001 38.61 45.26 -6.87
CA GLU A 1001 37.92 46.30 -7.64
C GLU A 1001 36.85 45.72 -8.60
N ARG A 1002 36.20 46.60 -9.37
CA ARG A 1002 35.21 46.30 -10.44
C ARG A 1002 35.97 46.08 -11.78
N PRO A 1003 35.39 45.40 -12.81
CA PRO A 1003 34.24 45.96 -13.54
C PRO A 1003 33.26 44.96 -14.21
N ASN A 1004 32.16 45.53 -14.75
CA ASN A 1004 31.46 45.29 -16.04
C ASN A 1004 31.36 43.87 -16.68
N GLN A 1005 30.31 43.52 -17.45
CA GLN A 1005 29.20 44.33 -18.00
C GLN A 1005 27.97 43.46 -18.35
N ASP A 1006 26.81 44.12 -18.51
CA ASP A 1006 25.70 43.76 -19.43
C ASP A 1006 24.92 42.42 -19.24
N GLN A 1007 23.64 42.31 -19.63
CA GLN A 1007 22.68 43.30 -20.16
C GLN A 1007 21.23 42.97 -19.75
N ARG A 1008 20.32 43.97 -19.82
CA ARG A 1008 18.85 43.81 -19.78
C ARG A 1008 18.25 44.39 -21.07
N PRO A 1009 17.06 43.91 -21.48
CA PRO A 1009 15.90 44.83 -21.65
C PRO A 1009 14.87 44.60 -20.52
N ARG A 1010 14.26 45.61 -19.87
CA ARG A 1010 13.25 46.62 -20.31
C ARG A 1010 11.85 45.96 -20.50
N ARG A 1011 10.73 46.63 -20.21
CA ARG A 1011 10.51 48.10 -20.23
C ARG A 1011 9.37 48.60 -19.29
N ASP A 1012 9.65 49.70 -18.58
CA ASP A 1012 8.80 50.81 -18.04
C ASP A 1012 7.45 50.49 -17.30
N GLU A 1013 6.84 51.35 -16.47
CA GLU A 1013 7.02 52.80 -16.25
C GLU A 1013 6.83 53.24 -14.76
N ARG A 1014 6.73 54.56 -14.49
CA ARG A 1014 6.76 55.27 -13.18
C ARG A 1014 5.66 56.39 -13.18
N PRO A 1015 5.44 57.29 -12.17
CA PRO A 1015 6.29 57.73 -11.05
C PRO A 1015 5.54 57.95 -9.66
N ARG A 1016 6.22 58.18 -8.51
CA ARG A 1016 6.41 59.45 -7.71
C ARG A 1016 5.15 60.14 -7.11
N SER A 1017 5.18 60.80 -5.93
CA SER A 1017 6.18 60.89 -4.83
C SER A 1017 5.59 61.59 -3.56
N ASP A 1018 6.41 61.70 -2.50
CA ASP A 1018 6.35 62.68 -1.37
C ASP A 1018 5.17 62.57 -0.35
N GLU A 1019 5.24 63.02 0.91
CA GLU A 1019 6.33 63.66 1.70
C GLU A 1019 6.23 63.31 3.23
N ARG A 1020 7.11 63.88 4.08
CA ARG A 1020 7.10 63.75 5.56
C ARG A 1020 7.39 65.10 6.25
N PRO A 1021 6.93 65.28 7.51
CA PRO A 1021 7.82 65.85 8.54
C PRO A 1021 7.88 65.06 9.88
N ARG A 1022 8.61 65.59 10.87
CA ARG A 1022 8.85 65.10 12.25
C ARG A 1022 9.07 66.32 13.19
N ARG A 1023 9.18 66.08 14.53
CA ARG A 1023 9.66 66.99 15.62
C ARG A 1023 8.61 68.02 16.14
N GLU A 1024 8.64 68.55 17.38
CA GLU A 1024 9.56 68.35 18.55
C GLU A 1024 8.92 68.65 19.96
N ASP A 1025 9.38 67.92 20.98
CA ASP A 1025 9.62 68.14 22.43
C ASP A 1025 9.00 69.24 23.37
N GLN A 1026 8.44 68.75 24.52
CA GLN A 1026 8.72 69.10 25.96
C GLN A 1026 8.34 70.49 26.60
N PRO A 1027 8.47 70.71 27.95
CA PRO A 1027 8.29 69.84 29.15
C PRO A 1027 7.62 70.51 30.42
N ARG A 1028 7.52 69.76 31.56
CA ARG A 1028 8.07 70.04 32.94
C ARG A 1028 7.15 69.90 34.19
N GLN A 1029 7.82 69.61 35.34
CA GLN A 1029 7.38 69.49 36.76
C GLN A 1029 6.53 68.24 37.11
N GLY A 1030 6.66 67.58 38.28
CA GLY A 1030 7.66 67.71 39.37
C GLY A 1030 7.46 66.64 40.47
N ARG A 1031 8.55 66.07 41.02
CA ARG A 1031 8.59 65.04 42.11
C ARG A 1031 9.15 65.70 43.40
N PRO A 1032 8.99 65.15 44.63
CA PRO A 1032 9.63 63.89 45.07
C PRO A 1032 8.64 62.97 45.86
N GLU A 1033 8.98 61.86 46.53
CA GLU A 1033 10.20 61.02 46.55
C GLU A 1033 9.89 59.64 45.88
N GLY A 1034 10.39 58.44 46.23
CA GLY A 1034 11.25 57.95 47.32
C GLY A 1034 11.31 56.41 47.34
N GLY A 1035 11.88 55.80 48.39
CA GLY A 1035 11.76 54.36 48.63
C GLY A 1035 12.79 53.70 49.57
N ARG A 1036 12.35 52.66 50.28
CA ARG A 1036 13.15 51.61 50.97
C ARG A 1036 12.30 50.33 51.09
N GLY A 1037 12.95 49.17 51.06
CA GLY A 1037 12.44 47.92 51.66
C GLY A 1037 13.45 47.43 52.71
N PRO A 1038 13.43 46.15 53.15
CA PRO A 1038 12.45 45.09 52.87
C PRO A 1038 11.98 44.32 54.15
N ARG A 1039 11.32 43.17 53.95
CA ARG A 1039 11.14 42.05 54.92
C ARG A 1039 10.08 42.24 56.06
N PRO A 1040 9.73 41.19 56.84
CA PRO A 1040 8.32 40.85 57.15
C PRO A 1040 7.97 40.96 58.65
N ASP A 1041 6.76 40.53 59.09
CA ASP A 1041 6.56 39.39 60.02
C ASP A 1041 5.15 39.22 60.65
N PHE A 1042 4.87 37.95 60.99
CA PHE A 1042 4.06 37.39 62.10
C PHE A 1042 2.53 37.57 62.31
N LYS A 1043 1.98 36.52 62.98
CA LYS A 1043 0.61 36.32 63.48
C LYS A 1043 0.40 36.94 64.87
N ARG A 1044 -0.89 37.08 65.27
CA ARG A 1044 -1.57 36.82 66.58
C ARG A 1044 -2.75 37.80 66.74
N ASP A 1045 -3.84 37.58 67.47
CA ASP A 1045 -4.47 36.48 68.27
C ASP A 1045 -6.01 36.67 68.11
N GLY A 1046 -6.96 35.86 68.61
CA GLY A 1046 -6.90 34.56 69.29
C GLY A 1046 -8.03 34.34 70.34
N ARG A 1047 -9.08 33.57 69.97
CA ARG A 1047 -10.04 32.85 70.88
C ARG A 1047 -11.06 33.70 71.70
N PRO A 1048 -12.04 33.07 72.42
CA PRO A 1048 -12.36 31.62 72.57
C PRO A 1048 -13.82 31.18 72.28
N GLY A 1049 -13.99 29.87 72.03
CA GLY A 1049 -15.28 29.15 72.06
C GLY A 1049 -15.12 27.66 71.68
N GLY A 1050 -15.65 26.72 72.47
CA GLY A 1050 -15.56 25.26 72.29
C GLY A 1050 -16.11 24.52 73.53
N PRO A 1051 -15.78 23.22 73.80
CA PRO A 1051 -14.90 22.32 73.03
C PRO A 1051 -15.34 20.82 72.99
N ARG A 1052 -14.45 19.95 72.48
CA ARG A 1052 -14.36 18.46 72.63
C ARG A 1052 -15.30 17.59 71.76
N ARG A 1053 -14.91 16.35 71.39
CA ARG A 1053 -13.77 15.53 71.86
C ARG A 1053 -13.11 14.68 70.74
N GLU A 1054 -11.82 14.42 70.86
CA GLU A 1054 -11.08 13.33 70.18
C GLU A 1054 -11.51 11.93 70.70
N GLU A 1055 -11.06 10.76 70.21
CA GLU A 1055 -9.70 10.36 69.78
C GLU A 1055 -9.67 8.97 69.07
N ARG A 1056 -8.58 8.68 68.32
CA ARG A 1056 -8.19 7.39 67.69
C ARG A 1056 -9.00 6.98 66.44
N GLY A 1057 -8.45 6.20 65.51
CA GLY A 1057 -7.10 5.63 65.37
C GLY A 1057 -6.79 5.32 63.89
N GLY A 1058 -5.55 4.90 63.57
CA GLY A 1058 -5.08 4.72 62.19
C GLY A 1058 -5.22 3.30 61.62
N GLU A 1059 -4.36 3.02 60.63
CA GLU A 1059 -4.15 1.75 59.90
C GLU A 1059 -4.99 1.50 58.63
N ARG A 1060 -4.46 0.61 57.78
CA ARG A 1060 -4.90 0.36 56.39
C ARG A 1060 -6.07 -0.61 56.35
N PHE A 1061 -7.07 -0.34 55.51
CA PHE A 1061 -8.01 -1.38 55.06
C PHE A 1061 -8.21 -1.39 53.54
N GLN A 1062 -8.61 -2.57 53.04
CA GLN A 1062 -8.69 -2.92 51.62
C GLN A 1062 -10.00 -2.42 50.98
N GLN A 1063 -10.07 -2.46 49.64
CA GLN A 1063 -11.31 -2.22 48.91
C GLN A 1063 -12.38 -3.29 49.27
N PRO A 1064 -13.60 -2.90 49.69
CA PRO A 1064 -14.73 -3.82 49.71
C PRO A 1064 -15.19 -4.11 48.27
N GLN A 1065 -15.34 -5.39 47.93
CA GLN A 1065 -15.87 -5.81 46.63
C GLN A 1065 -17.33 -5.39 46.47
N ARG A 1066 -17.71 -4.92 45.28
CA ARG A 1066 -19.13 -4.73 44.93
C ARG A 1066 -19.77 -6.09 44.62
N PRO A 1067 -20.95 -6.43 45.17
CA PRO A 1067 -21.68 -7.64 44.79
C PRO A 1067 -22.18 -7.55 43.34
N ARG A 1068 -22.39 -8.72 42.72
CA ARG A 1068 -22.88 -8.83 41.34
C ARG A 1068 -24.36 -8.43 41.23
N PRO A 1069 -24.81 -7.85 40.10
CA PRO A 1069 -26.20 -7.45 39.90
C PRO A 1069 -27.10 -8.65 39.55
N ALA A 1070 -27.78 -9.18 40.56
CA ALA A 1070 -28.98 -10.00 40.41
C ALA A 1070 -29.99 -9.55 41.50
N ASN A 1071 -31.28 -9.64 41.20
CA ASN A 1071 -32.38 -9.18 42.06
C ASN A 1071 -32.32 -7.69 42.44
N ARG A 1072 -32.67 -6.83 41.47
CA ARG A 1072 -33.30 -5.53 41.73
C ARG A 1072 -34.66 -5.56 41.04
N GLU A 1073 -35.74 -5.35 41.79
CA GLU A 1073 -37.09 -5.44 41.23
C GLU A 1073 -37.35 -4.29 40.23
N PRO A 1074 -38.12 -4.51 39.16
CA PRO A 1074 -38.38 -3.47 38.17
C PRO A 1074 -39.21 -2.31 38.73
N ASP A 1075 -38.86 -1.09 38.34
CA ASP A 1075 -39.67 0.11 38.56
C ASP A 1075 -41.05 -0.06 37.89
N PRO A 1076 -42.17 0.05 38.63
CA PRO A 1076 -43.51 -0.23 38.11
C PRO A 1076 -43.98 0.76 37.03
N ASP A 1077 -43.41 1.97 36.96
CA ASP A 1077 -43.76 2.93 35.92
C ASP A 1077 -42.91 2.81 34.64
N SER A 1078 -41.88 1.96 34.66
CA SER A 1078 -41.02 1.66 33.52
C SER A 1078 -41.82 1.19 32.29
N PRO A 1079 -41.51 1.69 31.07
CA PRO A 1079 -42.15 1.20 29.85
C PRO A 1079 -41.89 -0.30 29.59
N PHE A 1080 -40.80 -0.85 30.14
CA PHE A 1080 -40.51 -2.29 30.05
C PHE A 1080 -41.45 -3.14 30.93
N ALA A 1081 -41.92 -2.62 32.07
CA ALA A 1081 -42.92 -3.31 32.90
C ALA A 1081 -44.28 -3.37 32.18
N LYS A 1082 -44.67 -2.29 31.50
CA LYS A 1082 -45.90 -2.21 30.69
C LYS A 1082 -45.84 -3.13 29.46
N LEU A 1083 -44.68 -3.28 28.83
CA LEU A 1083 -44.45 -4.28 27.77
C LEU A 1083 -44.48 -5.73 28.29
N ALA A 1084 -43.92 -5.99 29.48
CA ALA A 1084 -43.98 -7.32 30.10
C ALA A 1084 -45.42 -7.73 30.45
N ALA A 1085 -46.22 -6.79 30.97
CA ALA A 1085 -47.65 -7.00 31.24
C ALA A 1085 -48.44 -7.28 29.96
N LEU A 1086 -48.19 -6.53 28.88
CA LEU A 1086 -48.83 -6.77 27.58
C LEU A 1086 -48.47 -8.14 27.00
N LYS A 1087 -47.20 -8.57 27.14
CA LYS A 1087 -46.74 -9.90 26.75
C LYS A 1087 -47.48 -11.00 27.55
N ALA A 1088 -47.58 -10.85 28.86
CA ALA A 1088 -48.28 -11.81 29.72
C ALA A 1088 -49.79 -11.91 29.38
N GLN A 1089 -50.45 -10.80 29.00
CA GLN A 1089 -51.83 -10.83 28.50
C GLN A 1089 -51.96 -11.62 27.19
N LEU A 1090 -51.02 -11.44 26.25
CA LEU A 1090 -51.03 -12.14 24.95
C LEU A 1090 -50.70 -13.63 25.07
N GLU A 1091 -49.85 -14.02 26.02
CA GLU A 1091 -49.55 -15.42 26.33
C GLU A 1091 -50.71 -16.10 27.08
N GLY A 1092 -51.39 -15.38 28.00
CA GLY A 1092 -52.59 -15.87 28.69
C GLY A 1092 -53.86 -15.96 27.82
N SER A 1093 -53.86 -15.39 26.61
CA SER A 1093 -54.96 -15.50 25.65
C SER A 1093 -54.78 -16.61 24.59
N LYS A 1094 -53.94 -17.61 24.87
CA LYS A 1094 -53.65 -18.76 23.98
C LYS A 1094 -53.87 -20.14 24.62
N THR A 1095 -54.66 -20.20 25.68
CA THR A 1095 -55.13 -21.41 26.37
C THR A 1095 -56.62 -21.32 26.64
#